data_AF-A0A7W0Y221-F1
#
_entry.id   AF-A0A7W0Y221-F1
#
_cell.length_a   1.000
_cell.length_b   1.000
_cell.length_c   1.000
_cell.angle_alpha   90.00
_cell.angle_beta   90.00
_cell.angle_gamma   90.00
#
_symmetry.space_group_name_H-M   'P 1'
#
loop_
_entity.id
_entity.type
_entity.pdbx_description
1 polymer ?
#
loop_
_entity_poly.entity_id
_entity_poly.type
_entity_poly.pdbx_seq_one_letter_code
_entity_poly.pdbx_strand_id
1 'polypeptide(L)'
;EQEDCSMALNNLVRSGVVAVASAGNSADRPFLVGSPSSTPRAISVAQTALPDDKLYSVEVDSPTITGLPDNTIRNSKLQSWSPAPSATISAPLAQPSGNREGCTAATFAGFPAGAVALMKRGTCSASAKAQNAQAAGASAVIIWNNVPGDPPDFAFGGGAPVTIPTLTISLDNGTLLSNAVTAGPVRVTIDPALTTSLTNTTVGTSSRGATVSGVRAKPDIGAPGAWLSAEVGTGDGQTNFGGTSGAAPVVSGAAALVLDRFPRATPATVKSRLLNGASTGNRTPDANASLYATPVTRVGAGEVRVAPAVKAVGVLRNRQSGAGNIGLGLPHLTKKTTYRVNLRLRNTGTARKAYLISPEFRDPADRASRAVTVRAPAVVRVPGKSATEFTVRVTIDPKKLQRWPFTHAAGYTGDGSELNGPEFDGYLKAIGTDETLHLGWTVLPHRSADVSAASVRLANGTGRLRLTNQSRVLDGGVNVFGLTGTSPREPKPGAGEPGSSGSKVALIDLAATGVRDDNPTGILQFAIAGQRRQTIPLYPAGYEVDIDTNRDGDVDYAVFQQEAVRFGSSGQSLVYVYNVATKEATPYYYTDSDFDVSTQVLSVPLSALGLTRGSTFDFSVLAFDNYFSGLVTDAIEGQSWTVGSEKYSLAGGADRLVVPAGWTTRVTVSENSKAVTSTQTGLLLLFDDAASRDAQAVHVRGGSVRPVTAQPTVGSGIHVP
;
A
#
# COMPACT_ATOMS: atom_id res chain seq x y z
N GLU A 1 1.45 -17.09 5.73
CA GLU A 1 2.56 -16.28 6.26
C GLU A 1 3.82 -17.13 6.20
N GLN A 2 4.71 -16.85 5.23
CA GLN A 2 6.00 -17.55 5.06
C GLN A 2 7.09 -16.99 6.00
N GLU A 3 6.73 -16.02 6.84
CA GLU A 3 7.64 -15.32 7.75
C GLU A 3 7.82 -16.09 9.06
N ASP A 4 9.07 -16.39 9.41
CA ASP A 4 9.45 -17.01 10.69
C ASP A 4 9.06 -16.15 11.91
N CYS A 5 9.22 -14.83 11.87
CA CYS A 5 8.94 -13.92 12.98
C CYS A 5 7.45 -13.92 13.29
N SER A 6 6.59 -13.89 12.27
CA SER A 6 5.13 -13.98 12.43
C SER A 6 4.71 -15.35 12.98
N MET A 7 5.39 -16.43 12.57
CA MET A 7 5.19 -17.76 13.14
C MET A 7 5.62 -17.83 14.61
N ALA A 8 6.82 -17.34 14.94
CA ALA A 8 7.36 -17.29 16.29
C ALA A 8 6.47 -16.45 17.22
N LEU A 9 6.03 -15.28 16.76
CA LEU A 9 5.13 -14.40 17.52
C LEU A 9 3.77 -15.06 17.75
N ASN A 10 3.22 -15.76 16.74
CA ASN A 10 2.00 -16.55 16.90
C ASN A 10 2.16 -17.65 17.96
N ASN A 11 3.29 -18.36 17.99
CA ASN A 11 3.57 -19.40 18.98
C ASN A 11 3.71 -18.82 20.38
N LEU A 12 4.41 -17.69 20.52
CA LEU A 12 4.54 -16.94 21.77
C LEU A 12 3.17 -16.50 22.32
N VAL A 13 2.28 -16.00 21.47
CA VAL A 13 0.93 -15.63 21.93
C VAL A 13 0.10 -16.86 22.32
N ARG A 14 0.29 -17.99 21.64
CA ARG A 14 -0.38 -19.26 22.01
C ARG A 14 0.12 -19.81 23.35
N SER A 15 1.37 -19.55 23.74
CA SER A 15 1.90 -19.95 25.04
C SER A 15 1.47 -19.03 26.19
N GLY A 16 0.66 -18.00 25.92
CA GLY A 16 0.06 -17.14 26.94
C GLY A 16 0.71 -15.77 27.11
N VAL A 17 1.67 -15.42 26.25
CA VAL A 17 2.35 -14.11 26.30
C VAL A 17 1.60 -13.07 25.47
N VAL A 18 1.46 -11.85 25.97
CA VAL A 18 0.91 -10.73 25.19
C VAL A 18 2.02 -10.18 24.30
N ALA A 19 1.84 -10.23 22.99
CA ALA A 19 2.77 -9.67 22.02
C ALA A 19 2.27 -8.33 21.48
N VAL A 20 3.09 -7.29 21.59
CA VAL A 20 2.85 -5.95 21.05
C VAL A 20 3.96 -5.63 20.07
N ALA A 21 3.61 -5.13 18.89
CA ALA A 21 4.56 -4.80 17.83
C ALA A 21 4.15 -3.52 17.10
N SER A 22 5.14 -2.72 16.72
CA SER A 22 4.97 -1.50 15.92
C SER A 22 4.42 -1.81 14.53
N ALA A 23 3.47 -1.01 14.04
CA ALA A 23 2.86 -1.19 12.72
C ALA A 23 3.83 -0.92 11.55
N GLY A 24 4.86 -0.10 11.77
CA GLY A 24 5.81 0.34 10.76
C GLY A 24 5.74 1.86 10.53
N ASN A 25 6.79 2.40 9.90
CA ASN A 25 6.92 3.84 9.64
C ASN A 25 6.97 4.16 8.12
N SER A 26 6.22 3.41 7.31
CA SER A 26 6.20 3.52 5.84
C SER A 26 5.04 4.37 5.31
N ALA A 27 4.52 5.26 6.16
CA ALA A 27 3.48 6.25 5.88
C ALA A 27 2.09 5.71 5.49
N ASP A 28 1.18 6.63 5.14
CA ASP A 28 -0.15 6.32 4.63
C ASP A 28 -0.07 5.77 3.21
N ARG A 29 0.16 4.46 3.10
CA ARG A 29 0.19 3.74 1.83
C ARG A 29 -0.64 2.46 1.89
N PRO A 30 -1.30 2.08 0.79
CA PRO A 30 -2.10 0.86 0.74
C PRO A 30 -1.31 -0.38 1.18
N PHE A 31 -1.85 -1.08 2.16
CA PHE A 31 -1.34 -2.38 2.62
C PHE A 31 0.06 -2.41 3.26
N LEU A 32 0.58 -1.30 3.78
CA LEU A 32 1.97 -1.19 4.26
C LEU A 32 2.25 -1.69 5.69
N VAL A 33 1.24 -2.11 6.46
CA VAL A 33 1.46 -2.65 7.81
C VAL A 33 2.28 -3.94 7.75
N GLY A 34 3.46 -3.89 8.37
CA GLY A 34 4.49 -4.92 8.24
C GLY A 34 4.37 -6.05 9.25
N SER A 35 5.12 -7.11 8.97
CA SER A 35 5.40 -8.16 9.94
C SER A 35 6.50 -7.74 10.93
N PRO A 36 6.51 -8.30 12.15
CA PRO A 36 5.58 -9.32 12.65
C PRO A 36 4.25 -8.75 13.18
N SER A 37 4.02 -7.43 13.12
CA SER A 37 2.81 -6.80 13.67
C SER A 37 1.52 -7.22 12.95
N SER A 38 1.61 -7.56 11.66
CA SER A 38 0.54 -8.10 10.83
C SER A 38 -0.01 -9.46 11.31
N THR A 39 0.72 -10.13 12.21
CA THR A 39 0.30 -11.38 12.86
C THR A 39 -1.07 -11.24 13.51
N PRO A 40 -2.05 -12.13 13.23
CA PRO A 40 -3.42 -11.99 13.73
C PRO A 40 -3.54 -11.80 15.25
N ARG A 41 -2.72 -12.56 16.00
CA ARG A 41 -2.75 -12.60 17.47
C ARG A 41 -1.93 -11.50 18.16
N ALA A 42 -0.99 -10.87 17.46
CA ALA A 42 -0.23 -9.75 17.98
C ALA A 42 -1.08 -8.48 18.04
N ILE A 43 -0.70 -7.54 18.92
CA ILE A 43 -1.26 -6.19 18.97
C ILE A 43 -0.38 -5.30 18.10
N SER A 44 -0.87 -4.91 16.92
CA SER A 44 -0.18 -3.98 16.01
C SER A 44 -0.49 -2.54 16.40
N VAL A 45 0.53 -1.70 16.52
CA VAL A 45 0.42 -0.36 17.10
C VAL A 45 0.76 0.72 16.09
N ALA A 46 -0.24 1.55 15.78
CA ALA A 46 -0.08 2.80 15.04
C ALA A 46 0.51 3.90 15.93
N GLN A 47 1.11 4.91 15.31
CA GLN A 47 1.58 6.09 16.02
C GLN A 47 0.53 7.20 15.95
N THR A 48 0.14 7.70 17.10
CA THR A 48 -0.55 8.99 17.23
C THR A 48 0.42 10.06 17.72
N ALA A 49 0.03 11.32 17.53
CA ALA A 49 0.81 12.47 17.95
C ALA A 49 0.78 12.63 19.48
N LEU A 50 1.79 13.28 20.04
CA LEU A 50 1.76 13.68 21.44
C LEU A 50 0.66 14.74 21.68
N PRO A 51 0.15 14.88 22.92
CA PRO A 51 -0.88 15.87 23.22
C PRO A 51 -0.49 17.33 22.90
N ASP A 52 0.80 17.66 22.95
CA ASP A 52 1.37 18.98 22.70
C ASP A 52 1.90 19.20 21.28
N ASP A 53 1.85 18.16 20.42
CA ASP A 53 2.25 18.27 19.01
C ASP A 53 1.33 19.25 18.25
N LYS A 54 1.95 20.02 17.35
CA LYS A 54 1.30 21.04 16.54
C LYS A 54 1.85 21.07 15.11
N LEU A 55 1.00 21.45 14.17
CA LEU A 55 1.42 22.00 12.88
C LEU A 55 1.49 23.51 13.00
N TYR A 56 2.50 24.10 12.38
CA TYR A 56 2.67 25.55 12.29
C TYR A 56 2.29 26.03 10.89
N SER A 57 1.74 27.24 10.82
CA SER A 57 1.52 27.89 9.54
C SER A 57 2.76 28.69 9.12
N VAL A 58 3.13 28.61 7.85
CA VAL A 58 4.07 29.52 7.20
C VAL A 58 3.27 30.34 6.19
N GLU A 59 3.06 31.60 6.49
CA GLU A 59 2.37 32.55 5.62
C GLU A 59 3.40 33.21 4.70
N VAL A 60 3.08 33.34 3.42
CA VAL A 60 3.89 34.12 2.48
C VAL A 60 3.27 35.50 2.40
N ASP A 61 3.97 36.51 2.93
CA ASP A 61 3.49 37.90 2.95
C ASP A 61 3.50 38.49 1.54
N SER A 62 4.53 38.16 0.76
CA SER A 62 4.70 38.58 -0.64
C SER A 62 5.78 37.75 -1.34
N PRO A 63 5.68 37.52 -2.67
CA PRO A 63 4.51 37.79 -3.52
C PRO A 63 3.43 36.71 -3.34
N THR A 64 2.29 36.85 -4.00
CA THR A 64 1.32 35.75 -4.14
C THR A 64 1.91 34.64 -5.01
N ILE A 65 1.90 33.41 -4.51
CA ILE A 65 2.45 32.24 -5.21
C ILE A 65 1.30 31.44 -5.83
N THR A 66 1.29 31.36 -7.17
CA THR A 66 0.35 30.49 -7.91
C THR A 66 0.55 29.04 -7.47
N GLY A 67 -0.56 28.36 -7.14
CA GLY A 67 -0.53 26.98 -6.67
C GLY A 67 -0.38 26.83 -5.16
N LEU A 68 -0.23 27.92 -4.40
CA LEU A 68 -0.25 27.92 -2.93
C LEU A 68 -1.57 28.55 -2.43
N PRO A 69 -2.56 27.74 -1.96
CA PRO A 69 -3.83 28.26 -1.46
C PRO A 69 -3.63 29.24 -0.29
N ASP A 70 -4.38 30.35 -0.31
CA ASP A 70 -4.28 31.45 0.67
C ASP A 70 -2.86 31.97 0.92
N ASN A 71 -1.92 31.73 0.00
CA ASN A 71 -0.49 32.00 0.17
C ASN A 71 0.09 31.42 1.48
N THR A 72 -0.47 30.31 1.98
CA THR A 72 -0.16 29.77 3.31
C THR A 72 0.12 28.28 3.28
N ILE A 73 1.21 27.85 3.91
CA ILE A 73 1.51 26.45 4.17
C ILE A 73 1.04 26.12 5.59
N ARG A 74 -0.05 25.38 5.72
CA ARG A 74 -0.68 25.08 7.03
C ARG A 74 -0.16 23.80 7.68
N ASN A 75 0.49 22.93 6.90
CA ASN A 75 0.92 21.60 7.36
C ASN A 75 2.41 21.53 7.72
N SER A 76 3.07 22.65 8.02
CA SER A 76 4.49 22.61 8.38
C SER A 76 4.71 21.98 9.76
N LYS A 77 5.75 21.17 9.88
CA LYS A 77 6.01 20.37 11.07
C LYS A 77 7.29 20.81 11.79
N LEU A 78 7.20 21.07 13.09
CA LEU A 78 8.35 21.41 13.92
C LEU A 78 9.21 20.17 14.17
N GLN A 79 10.52 20.30 13.97
CA GLN A 79 11.47 19.26 14.33
C GLN A 79 11.68 19.24 15.84
N SER A 80 11.45 18.09 16.48
CA SER A 80 11.43 17.93 17.94
C SER A 80 12.75 18.26 18.65
N TRP A 81 13.87 18.25 17.93
CA TRP A 81 15.20 18.63 18.43
C TRP A 81 15.51 20.13 18.26
N SER A 82 14.57 20.92 17.76
CA SER A 82 14.68 22.38 17.63
C SER A 82 13.63 23.08 18.50
N PRO A 83 13.88 24.31 18.99
CA PRO A 83 12.90 25.02 19.79
C PRO A 83 11.69 25.46 18.96
N ALA A 84 10.51 25.48 19.57
CA ALA A 84 9.35 26.13 18.98
C ALA A 84 9.59 27.64 18.83
N PRO A 85 8.98 28.32 17.84
CA PRO A 85 9.02 29.78 17.76
C PRO A 85 8.42 30.39 19.03
N SER A 86 9.16 31.28 19.69
CA SER A 86 8.72 31.97 20.92
C SER A 86 8.07 33.32 20.66
N ALA A 87 8.18 33.84 19.44
CA ALA A 87 7.58 35.08 18.97
C ALA A 87 7.34 34.98 17.46
N THR A 88 6.53 35.89 16.90
CA THR A 88 6.31 35.98 15.45
C THR A 88 7.62 36.29 14.72
N ILE A 89 7.93 35.49 13.70
CA ILE A 89 9.10 35.67 12.83
C ILE A 89 8.59 36.11 11.47
N SER A 90 8.76 37.39 11.12
CA SER A 90 8.49 37.90 9.76
C SER A 90 9.79 38.39 9.13
N ALA A 91 10.27 37.68 8.11
CA ALA A 91 11.59 37.92 7.53
C ALA A 91 11.65 37.51 6.05
N PRO A 92 12.65 38.04 5.30
CA PRO A 92 12.93 37.55 3.95
C PRO A 92 13.22 36.04 3.96
N LEU A 93 12.77 35.34 2.92
CA LEU A 93 13.07 33.94 2.69
C LEU A 93 14.28 33.85 1.75
N ALA A 94 15.32 33.14 2.16
CA ALA A 94 16.56 33.01 1.39
C ALA A 94 16.99 31.55 1.30
N GLN A 95 17.71 31.21 0.23
CA GLN A 95 18.23 29.86 0.00
C GLN A 95 19.76 29.87 -0.02
N PRO A 96 20.41 28.78 0.45
CA PRO A 96 21.84 28.62 0.23
C PRO A 96 22.14 28.39 -1.26
N SER A 97 23.35 28.75 -1.67
CA SER A 97 23.82 28.56 -3.04
C SER A 97 24.00 27.07 -3.42
N GLY A 98 24.24 26.80 -4.71
CA GLY A 98 24.47 25.44 -5.22
C GLY A 98 23.19 24.62 -5.34
N ASN A 99 23.19 23.41 -4.78
CA ASN A 99 22.04 22.48 -4.83
C ASN A 99 20.91 22.81 -3.82
N ARG A 100 21.01 23.96 -3.13
CA ARG A 100 20.05 24.44 -2.12
C ARG A 100 19.96 23.57 -0.87
N GLU A 101 20.90 22.64 -0.67
CA GLU A 101 20.86 21.71 0.47
C GLU A 101 21.43 22.30 1.76
N GLY A 102 22.30 23.30 1.71
CA GLY A 102 22.88 23.91 2.91
C GLY A 102 23.86 23.01 3.69
N CYS A 103 24.51 22.06 3.02
CA CYS A 103 25.34 21.06 3.69
C CYS A 103 26.70 21.57 4.19
N THR A 104 27.17 22.71 3.69
CA THR A 104 28.46 23.29 4.10
C THR A 104 28.30 24.78 4.41
N ALA A 105 29.10 25.30 5.34
CA ALA A 105 29.10 26.73 5.67
C ALA A 105 29.35 27.62 4.43
N ALA A 106 30.18 27.16 3.48
CA ALA A 106 30.46 27.88 2.25
C ALA A 106 29.20 28.15 1.40
N THR A 107 28.19 27.27 1.45
CA THR A 107 26.93 27.48 0.70
C THR A 107 26.10 28.67 1.21
N PHE A 108 26.39 29.14 2.43
CA PHE A 108 25.77 30.30 3.07
C PHE A 108 26.63 31.58 2.97
N ALA A 109 27.69 31.59 2.17
CA ALA A 109 28.44 32.82 1.91
C ALA A 109 27.52 33.92 1.37
N GLY A 110 27.45 35.07 2.07
CA GLY A 110 26.56 36.18 1.71
C GLY A 110 25.07 35.97 2.08
N PHE A 111 24.74 34.96 2.88
CA PHE A 111 23.37 34.74 3.35
C PHE A 111 22.88 35.95 4.19
N PRO A 112 21.67 36.47 3.96
CA PRO A 112 21.18 37.64 4.70
C PRO A 112 20.89 37.29 6.17
N ALA A 113 21.62 37.89 7.10
CA ALA A 113 21.37 37.70 8.53
C ALA A 113 19.93 38.12 8.89
N GLY A 114 19.27 37.33 9.74
CA GLY A 114 17.88 37.50 10.13
C GLY A 114 16.85 36.90 9.17
N ALA A 115 17.25 36.43 7.98
CA ALA A 115 16.36 35.76 7.03
C ALA A 115 15.94 34.36 7.53
N VAL A 116 14.82 33.85 6.99
CA VAL A 116 14.43 32.44 7.12
C VAL A 116 15.15 31.64 6.04
N ALA A 117 15.88 30.59 6.44
CA ALA A 117 16.61 29.74 5.51
C ALA A 117 15.70 28.63 4.95
N LEU A 118 15.49 28.63 3.63
CA LEU A 118 14.75 27.59 2.91
C LEU A 118 15.74 26.60 2.28
N MET A 119 15.68 25.32 2.66
CA MET A 119 16.65 24.30 2.25
C MET A 119 16.02 22.99 1.76
N LYS A 120 16.62 22.39 0.74
CA LYS A 120 16.20 21.09 0.20
C LYS A 120 16.70 19.96 1.10
N ARG A 121 15.84 18.98 1.40
CA ARG A 121 16.28 17.67 1.93
C ARG A 121 17.21 17.00 0.92
N GLY A 122 18.30 16.42 1.41
CA GLY A 122 19.26 15.74 0.54
C GLY A 122 20.29 14.94 1.31
N THR A 123 21.55 15.15 0.99
CA THR A 123 22.69 14.27 1.35
C THR A 123 23.16 14.39 2.80
N CYS A 124 23.02 15.56 3.42
CA CYS A 124 23.39 15.81 4.81
C CYS A 124 22.19 15.80 5.77
N SER A 125 22.46 15.62 7.07
CA SER A 125 21.44 15.59 8.12
C SER A 125 20.69 16.93 8.25
N ALA A 126 19.41 16.88 8.62
CA ALA A 126 18.59 18.07 8.82
C ALA A 126 19.15 18.99 9.94
N SER A 127 19.73 18.40 10.99
CA SER A 127 20.39 19.16 12.06
C SER A 127 21.63 19.92 11.56
N ALA A 128 22.46 19.31 10.71
CA ALA A 128 23.62 19.99 10.13
C ALA A 128 23.22 21.17 9.24
N LYS A 129 22.15 21.01 8.45
CA LYS A 129 21.56 22.11 7.65
C LYS A 129 21.14 23.28 8.55
N ALA A 130 20.41 22.97 9.63
CA ALA A 130 19.94 23.98 10.57
C ALA A 130 21.10 24.67 11.33
N GLN A 131 22.13 23.93 11.73
CA GLN A 131 23.35 24.46 12.36
C GLN A 131 24.10 25.42 11.43
N ASN A 132 24.25 25.06 10.15
CA ASN A 132 24.90 25.93 9.16
C ASN A 132 24.11 27.22 8.92
N ALA A 133 22.78 27.11 8.78
CA ALA A 133 21.91 28.28 8.64
C ALA A 133 21.94 29.19 9.88
N GLN A 134 21.91 28.60 11.07
CA GLN A 134 22.06 29.32 12.34
C GLN A 134 23.39 30.05 12.43
N ALA A 135 24.50 29.39 12.06
CA ALA A 135 25.83 30.01 12.03
C ALA A 135 25.91 31.17 11.03
N ALA A 136 25.10 31.13 9.96
CA ALA A 136 24.94 32.22 9.00
C ALA A 136 23.97 33.32 9.46
N GLY A 137 23.40 33.21 10.67
CA GLY A 137 22.51 34.21 11.26
C GLY A 137 21.04 34.08 10.86
N ALA A 138 20.58 32.92 10.38
CA ALA A 138 19.16 32.70 10.10
C ALA A 138 18.29 32.81 11.36
N SER A 139 17.08 33.37 11.21
CA SER A 139 16.11 33.50 12.32
C SER A 139 15.23 32.25 12.50
N ALA A 140 15.02 31.51 11.42
CA ALA A 140 14.36 30.20 11.39
C ALA A 140 14.81 29.40 10.18
N VAL A 141 14.46 28.13 10.17
CA VAL A 141 14.77 27.18 9.10
C VAL A 141 13.50 26.51 8.59
N ILE A 142 13.38 26.38 7.26
CA ILE A 142 12.36 25.57 6.59
C ILE A 142 13.09 24.55 5.70
N ILE A 143 12.92 23.26 5.96
CA ILE A 143 13.46 22.17 5.15
C ILE A 143 12.34 21.51 4.35
N TRP A 144 12.41 21.52 3.03
CA TRP A 144 11.40 20.83 2.23
C TRP A 144 11.83 19.41 1.83
N ASN A 145 10.87 18.50 1.82
CA ASN A 145 11.10 17.09 1.49
C ASN A 145 11.53 16.91 0.02
N ASN A 146 12.21 15.80 -0.28
CA ASN A 146 12.62 15.43 -1.64
C ASN A 146 11.86 14.20 -2.18
N VAL A 147 10.88 13.72 -1.43
CA VAL A 147 9.95 12.64 -1.79
C VAL A 147 8.52 13.17 -1.61
N PRO A 148 7.56 12.82 -2.49
CA PRO A 148 6.15 13.17 -2.30
C PRO A 148 5.58 12.67 -0.96
N GLY A 149 4.56 13.39 -0.46
CA GLY A 149 3.83 13.05 0.77
C GLY A 149 4.02 14.05 1.90
N ASP A 150 3.55 13.66 3.10
CA ASP A 150 3.57 14.49 4.31
C ASP A 150 4.99 14.94 4.69
N PRO A 151 5.13 16.11 5.34
CA PRO A 151 6.40 16.57 5.88
C PRO A 151 6.99 15.56 6.88
N PRO A 152 8.26 15.12 6.70
CA PRO A 152 8.86 14.10 7.53
C PRO A 152 9.41 14.66 8.85
N ASP A 153 9.53 13.78 9.85
CA ASP A 153 10.42 14.00 10.99
C ASP A 153 11.83 13.53 10.66
N PHE A 154 12.84 14.25 11.15
CA PHE A 154 14.23 13.84 11.10
C PHE A 154 14.78 13.59 12.49
N ALA A 155 15.63 12.57 12.63
CA ALA A 155 16.45 12.41 13.82
C ALA A 155 17.50 13.52 13.88
N PHE A 156 17.95 13.86 15.09
CA PHE A 156 19.09 14.76 15.28
C PHE A 156 20.36 14.05 14.81
N GLY A 157 21.00 14.58 13.77
CA GLY A 157 22.19 13.98 13.15
C GLY A 157 23.51 14.30 13.87
N GLY A 158 23.45 14.72 15.14
CA GLY A 158 24.61 15.16 15.91
C GLY A 158 25.04 16.61 15.61
N GLY A 159 26.15 17.01 16.23
CA GLY A 159 26.73 18.36 16.13
C GLY A 159 26.25 19.30 17.24
N ALA A 160 26.41 20.61 17.00
CA ALA A 160 26.02 21.65 17.96
C ALA A 160 24.49 21.70 18.18
N PRO A 161 24.00 22.12 19.35
CA PRO A 161 22.57 22.33 19.56
C PRO A 161 21.99 23.31 18.53
N VAL A 162 20.80 23.00 17.99
CA VAL A 162 20.03 23.91 17.15
C VAL A 162 19.14 24.75 18.07
N THR A 163 19.32 26.07 18.04
CA THR A 163 18.65 27.03 18.92
C THR A 163 17.66 27.94 18.19
N ILE A 164 17.41 27.68 16.90
CA ILE A 164 16.40 28.38 16.09
C ILE A 164 15.30 27.43 15.64
N PRO A 165 14.04 27.90 15.46
CA PRO A 165 12.95 27.05 15.00
C PRO A 165 13.25 26.41 13.65
N THR A 166 13.05 25.09 13.57
CA THR A 166 13.24 24.32 12.34
C THR A 166 11.95 23.61 11.95
N LEU A 167 11.34 24.05 10.85
CA LEU A 167 10.13 23.48 10.28
C LEU A 167 10.45 22.62 9.06
N THR A 168 9.64 21.61 8.81
CA THR A 168 9.64 20.83 7.56
C THR A 168 8.35 20.98 6.80
N ILE A 169 8.45 20.99 5.47
CA ILE A 169 7.30 21.08 4.55
C ILE A 169 7.38 20.01 3.45
N SER A 170 6.28 19.81 2.73
CA SER A 170 6.18 18.84 1.63
C SER A 170 7.07 19.22 0.44
N LEU A 171 7.32 18.26 -0.45
CA LEU A 171 8.03 18.48 -1.71
C LEU A 171 7.35 19.57 -2.56
N ASP A 172 6.03 19.52 -2.67
CA ASP A 172 5.25 20.43 -3.52
C ASP A 172 5.36 21.88 -3.02
N ASN A 173 5.09 22.09 -1.73
CA ASN A 173 5.20 23.41 -1.10
C ASN A 173 6.63 23.96 -1.17
N GLY A 174 7.63 23.10 -0.94
CA GLY A 174 9.03 23.47 -1.07
C GLY A 174 9.43 23.89 -2.48
N THR A 175 8.92 23.20 -3.49
CA THR A 175 9.17 23.51 -4.90
C THR A 175 8.55 24.86 -5.27
N LEU A 176 7.33 25.13 -4.82
CA LEU A 176 6.65 26.42 -5.01
C LEU A 176 7.45 27.57 -4.37
N LEU A 177 7.83 27.45 -3.11
CA LEU A 177 8.63 28.48 -2.43
C LEU A 177 10.01 28.65 -3.09
N SER A 178 10.66 27.55 -3.48
CA SER A 178 11.98 27.61 -4.10
C SER A 178 11.97 28.31 -5.45
N ASN A 179 10.94 28.09 -6.26
CA ASN A 179 10.75 28.78 -7.52
C ASN A 179 10.45 30.27 -7.30
N ALA A 180 9.63 30.60 -6.30
CA ALA A 180 9.33 31.99 -5.95
C ALA A 180 10.58 32.76 -5.50
N VAL A 181 11.42 32.19 -4.62
CA VAL A 181 12.69 32.81 -4.19
C VAL A 181 13.66 32.98 -5.36
N THR A 182 13.66 32.06 -6.32
CA THR A 182 14.49 32.17 -7.54
C THR A 182 14.00 33.30 -8.44
N ALA A 183 12.69 33.54 -8.49
CA ALA A 183 12.08 34.59 -9.33
C ALA A 183 12.23 36.00 -8.72
N GLY A 184 12.34 36.13 -7.40
CA GLY A 184 12.53 37.41 -6.74
C GLY A 184 12.41 37.34 -5.21
N PRO A 185 12.43 38.51 -4.54
CA PRO A 185 12.31 38.56 -3.08
C PRO A 185 10.99 37.96 -2.58
N VAL A 186 11.08 37.05 -1.62
CA VAL A 186 9.94 36.46 -0.90
C VAL A 186 10.06 36.84 0.57
N ARG A 187 8.94 37.18 1.21
CA ARG A 187 8.86 37.38 2.66
C ARG A 187 7.86 36.40 3.25
N VAL A 188 8.22 35.80 4.38
CA VAL A 188 7.37 34.85 5.11
C VAL A 188 7.18 35.26 6.56
N THR A 189 6.03 34.85 7.11
CA THR A 189 5.68 34.98 8.52
C THR A 189 5.43 33.59 9.14
N ILE A 190 6.07 33.33 10.27
CA ILE A 190 5.82 32.19 11.16
C ILE A 190 5.29 32.75 12.48
N ASP A 191 3.99 32.61 12.72
CA ASP A 191 3.36 33.05 13.96
C ASP A 191 3.12 31.85 14.90
N PRO A 192 3.69 31.85 16.13
CA PRO A 192 3.45 30.78 17.09
C PRO A 192 1.99 30.64 17.55
N ALA A 193 1.14 31.65 17.30
CA ALA A 193 -0.30 31.58 17.54
C ALA A 193 -1.05 30.82 16.42
N LEU A 194 -0.51 30.79 15.20
CA LEU A 194 -1.14 30.15 14.03
C LEU A 194 -0.77 28.68 13.95
N THR A 195 -1.39 27.88 14.82
CA THR A 195 -1.12 26.45 14.94
C THR A 195 -2.38 25.60 14.84
N THR A 196 -2.21 24.38 14.33
CA THR A 196 -3.22 23.32 14.39
C THR A 196 -2.77 22.29 15.41
N SER A 197 -3.58 22.07 16.45
CA SER A 197 -3.33 21.01 17.43
C SER A 197 -3.41 19.63 16.78
N LEU A 198 -2.43 18.77 17.09
CA LEU A 198 -2.40 17.38 16.66
C LEU A 198 -2.84 16.40 17.75
N THR A 199 -3.42 16.88 18.86
CA THR A 199 -3.92 16.00 19.92
C THR A 199 -4.87 14.93 19.35
N ASN A 200 -4.63 13.66 19.69
CA ASN A 200 -5.43 12.52 19.24
C ASN A 200 -5.44 12.34 17.70
N THR A 201 -4.40 12.82 17.00
CA THR A 201 -4.24 12.62 15.56
C THR A 201 -3.28 11.48 15.21
N THR A 202 -3.46 10.84 14.06
CA THR A 202 -2.51 9.84 13.55
C THR A 202 -1.34 10.51 12.86
N VAL A 203 -0.11 10.03 13.12
CA VAL A 203 1.10 10.59 12.50
C VAL A 203 1.25 10.10 11.06
N GLY A 204 1.60 11.01 10.15
CA GLY A 204 1.73 10.74 8.70
C GLY A 204 2.65 9.57 8.36
N THR A 205 3.74 9.38 9.13
CA THR A 205 4.71 8.29 8.94
C THR A 205 4.20 6.91 9.39
N SER A 206 3.15 6.81 10.22
CA SER A 206 2.63 5.52 10.68
C SER A 206 2.15 4.68 9.48
N SER A 207 2.51 3.39 9.41
CA SER A 207 2.06 2.51 8.32
C SER A 207 0.55 2.26 8.38
N ARG A 208 -0.12 2.30 7.21
CA ARG A 208 -1.54 1.94 7.04
C ARG A 208 -1.68 0.44 6.74
N GLY A 209 -2.76 -0.18 7.20
CA GLY A 209 -3.23 -1.48 6.70
C GLY A 209 -4.20 -1.37 5.52
N ALA A 210 -4.99 -2.39 5.21
CA ALA A 210 -5.01 -3.73 5.80
C ALA A 210 -3.67 -4.48 5.62
N THR A 211 -3.47 -5.66 6.21
CA THR A 211 -2.22 -6.43 5.95
C THR A 211 -2.11 -6.86 4.48
N VAL A 212 -0.92 -6.82 3.86
CA VAL A 212 -0.69 -7.41 2.52
C VAL A 212 -1.18 -8.86 2.49
N SER A 213 -0.66 -9.71 3.38
CA SER A 213 -1.09 -11.11 3.40
C SER A 213 -2.48 -11.22 4.03
N GLY A 214 -3.49 -11.68 3.29
CA GLY A 214 -4.81 -12.03 3.82
C GLY A 214 -5.68 -10.87 4.32
N VAL A 215 -5.32 -9.63 3.99
CA VAL A 215 -6.17 -8.42 4.05
C VAL A 215 -6.91 -8.27 5.39
N ARG A 216 -6.18 -8.39 6.50
CA ARG A 216 -6.71 -8.28 7.86
C ARG A 216 -6.77 -6.83 8.31
N ALA A 217 -7.79 -6.51 9.12
CA ALA A 217 -7.90 -5.22 9.79
C ALA A 217 -6.72 -5.00 10.76
N LYS A 218 -5.77 -4.18 10.33
CA LYS A 218 -4.57 -3.75 11.05
C LYS A 218 -4.30 -2.27 10.68
N PRO A 219 -3.60 -1.50 11.52
CA PRO A 219 -3.16 -1.82 12.88
C PRO A 219 -4.34 -2.09 13.83
N ASP A 220 -4.05 -2.61 15.02
CA ASP A 220 -5.11 -2.94 15.99
C ASP A 220 -5.53 -1.71 16.79
N ILE A 221 -4.57 -0.88 17.21
CA ILE A 221 -4.74 0.25 18.12
C ILE A 221 -3.66 1.33 17.84
N GLY A 222 -3.89 2.57 18.24
CA GLY A 222 -2.88 3.65 18.22
C GLY A 222 -2.36 4.01 19.61
N ALA A 223 -1.19 4.63 19.68
CA ALA A 223 -0.70 5.29 20.89
C ALA A 223 0.26 6.44 20.54
N PRO A 224 0.39 7.45 21.43
CA PRO A 224 1.38 8.50 21.23
C PRO A 224 2.78 7.88 21.22
N GLY A 225 3.65 8.30 20.29
CA GLY A 225 4.89 7.57 20.02
C GLY A 225 6.18 8.38 19.90
N ALA A 226 6.15 9.71 20.01
CA ALA A 226 7.32 10.58 19.86
C ALA A 226 7.84 11.08 21.22
N TRP A 227 8.25 10.17 22.10
CA TRP A 227 8.61 10.50 23.48
C TRP A 227 10.09 10.88 23.64
N LEU A 228 10.38 11.61 24.72
CA LEU A 228 11.72 11.68 25.28
C LEU A 228 12.04 10.33 25.95
N SER A 229 13.02 9.60 25.41
CA SER A 229 13.37 8.24 25.82
C SER A 229 14.77 8.19 26.44
N ALA A 230 15.05 7.15 27.23
CA ALA A 230 16.40 6.89 27.73
C ALA A 230 17.40 6.77 26.58
N GLU A 231 18.51 7.50 26.67
CA GLU A 231 19.60 7.47 25.72
C GLU A 231 20.52 6.28 26.00
N VAL A 232 20.87 5.53 24.96
CA VAL A 232 21.65 4.30 25.12
C VAL A 232 23.08 4.65 25.56
N GLY A 233 23.55 4.00 26.62
CA GLY A 233 24.94 4.09 27.09
C GLY A 233 25.25 5.26 28.01
N THR A 234 24.28 6.15 28.27
CA THR A 234 24.47 7.32 29.17
C THR A 234 24.05 7.03 30.62
N GLY A 235 23.25 5.99 30.84
CA GLY A 235 22.73 5.60 32.17
C GLY A 235 21.45 6.35 32.54
N ASP A 236 21.46 7.68 32.49
CA ASP A 236 20.35 8.56 32.84
C ASP A 236 19.99 9.62 31.78
N GLY A 237 20.80 9.73 30.72
CA GLY A 237 20.57 10.67 29.64
C GLY A 237 19.29 10.37 28.85
N GLN A 238 18.81 11.37 28.13
CA GLN A 238 17.56 11.29 27.39
C GLN A 238 17.71 11.83 25.97
N THR A 239 17.04 11.19 25.01
CA THR A 239 17.03 11.57 23.60
C THR A 239 15.63 11.44 23.01
N ASN A 240 15.33 12.25 21.99
CA ASN A 240 14.06 12.17 21.29
C ASN A 240 13.96 10.85 20.51
N PHE A 241 12.93 10.06 20.79
CA PHE A 241 12.66 8.80 20.12
C PHE A 241 11.21 8.76 19.61
N GLY A 242 11.06 8.57 18.30
CA GLY A 242 9.77 8.63 17.62
C GLY A 242 9.49 7.47 16.70
N GLY A 243 8.24 7.35 16.27
CA GLY A 243 7.77 6.29 15.40
C GLY A 243 6.74 5.38 16.07
N THR A 244 6.19 4.45 15.29
CA THR A 244 5.42 3.32 15.83
C THR A 244 6.23 2.48 16.83
N SER A 245 7.57 2.52 16.74
CA SER A 245 8.50 1.94 17.72
C SER A 245 8.39 2.58 19.10
N GLY A 246 8.10 3.88 19.21
CA GLY A 246 7.85 4.56 20.49
C GLY A 246 6.39 4.41 20.97
N ALA A 247 5.45 4.15 20.06
CA ALA A 247 4.06 3.86 20.41
C ALA A 247 3.87 2.43 20.98
N ALA A 248 4.59 1.44 20.45
CA ALA A 248 4.51 0.05 20.90
C ALA A 248 4.79 -0.17 22.42
N PRO A 249 5.82 0.44 23.04
CA PRO A 249 6.04 0.30 24.48
C PRO A 249 4.94 0.95 25.32
N VAL A 250 4.29 2.02 24.86
CA VAL A 250 3.11 2.60 25.54
C VAL A 250 1.98 1.57 25.64
N VAL A 251 1.69 0.87 24.54
CA VAL A 251 0.68 -0.19 24.52
C VAL A 251 1.13 -1.42 25.32
N SER A 252 2.43 -1.70 25.38
CA SER A 252 2.98 -2.76 26.22
C SER A 252 2.78 -2.47 27.71
N GLY A 253 3.03 -1.23 28.14
CA GLY A 253 2.71 -0.77 29.50
C GLY A 253 1.21 -0.81 29.79
N ALA A 254 0.37 -0.40 28.83
CA ALA A 254 -1.08 -0.52 28.95
C ALA A 254 -1.53 -1.98 29.12
N ALA A 255 -0.93 -2.92 28.37
CA ALA A 255 -1.19 -4.34 28.51
C ALA A 255 -0.77 -4.87 29.89
N ALA A 256 0.38 -4.43 30.41
CA ALA A 256 0.85 -4.78 31.75
C ALA A 256 -0.14 -4.31 32.84
N LEU A 257 -0.67 -3.09 32.74
CA LEU A 257 -1.70 -2.59 33.67
C LEU A 257 -3.02 -3.39 33.59
N VAL A 258 -3.40 -3.84 32.39
CA VAL A 258 -4.54 -4.75 32.23
C VAL A 258 -4.27 -6.10 32.89
N LEU A 259 -3.05 -6.63 32.78
CA LEU A 259 -2.64 -7.89 33.43
C LEU A 259 -2.54 -7.76 34.94
N ASP A 260 -2.05 -6.64 35.48
CA ASP A 260 -2.04 -6.35 36.91
C ASP A 260 -3.46 -6.39 37.50
N ARG A 261 -4.41 -5.75 36.81
CA ARG A 261 -5.82 -5.80 37.20
C ARG A 261 -6.46 -7.17 36.99
N PHE A 262 -6.08 -7.89 35.94
CA PHE A 262 -6.65 -9.19 35.57
C PHE A 262 -5.55 -10.25 35.34
N PRO A 263 -4.92 -10.79 36.40
CA PRO A 263 -3.72 -11.64 36.27
C PRO A 263 -3.94 -12.95 35.50
N ARG A 264 -5.19 -13.38 35.34
CA ARG A 264 -5.58 -14.59 34.60
C ARG A 264 -6.12 -14.29 33.19
N ALA A 265 -6.01 -13.05 32.71
CA ALA A 265 -6.47 -12.68 31.38
C ALA A 265 -5.59 -13.34 30.30
N THR A 266 -6.22 -14.05 29.38
CA THR A 266 -5.51 -14.57 28.19
C THR A 266 -5.05 -13.41 27.31
N PRO A 267 -4.02 -13.58 26.45
CA PRO A 267 -3.59 -12.53 25.53
C PRO A 267 -4.72 -11.96 24.66
N ALA A 268 -5.63 -12.82 24.18
CA ALA A 268 -6.81 -12.40 23.44
C ALA A 268 -7.76 -11.51 24.27
N THR A 269 -7.88 -11.75 25.58
CA THR A 269 -8.67 -10.92 26.49
C THR A 269 -8.00 -9.58 26.74
N VAL A 270 -6.67 -9.56 26.94
CA VAL A 270 -5.91 -8.30 27.08
C VAL A 270 -6.07 -7.45 25.82
N LYS A 271 -5.84 -8.04 24.65
CA LYS A 271 -6.05 -7.39 23.35
C LYS A 271 -7.47 -6.82 23.25
N SER A 272 -8.52 -7.64 23.42
CA SER A 272 -9.90 -7.15 23.30
C SER A 272 -10.22 -6.03 24.30
N ARG A 273 -9.75 -6.08 25.55
CA ARG A 273 -9.98 -5.01 26.53
C ARG A 273 -9.37 -3.69 26.09
N LEU A 274 -8.14 -3.72 25.59
CA LEU A 274 -7.48 -2.51 25.07
C LEU A 274 -8.23 -1.94 23.87
N LEU A 275 -8.63 -2.79 22.92
CA LEU A 275 -9.41 -2.35 21.75
C LEU A 275 -10.76 -1.77 22.16
N ASN A 276 -11.47 -2.44 23.07
CA ASN A 276 -12.78 -2.01 23.56
C ASN A 276 -12.76 -0.66 24.28
N GLY A 277 -11.64 -0.30 24.89
CA GLY A 277 -11.51 0.93 25.67
C GLY A 277 -10.92 2.11 24.90
N ALA A 278 -10.38 1.91 23.70
CA ALA A 278 -9.69 2.93 22.92
C ALA A 278 -10.56 4.16 22.57
N SER A 279 -9.95 5.31 22.28
CA SER A 279 -10.65 6.50 21.83
C SER A 279 -11.04 6.35 20.36
N THR A 280 -12.33 6.37 20.00
CA THR A 280 -12.76 6.36 18.58
C THR A 280 -12.69 7.74 17.92
N GLY A 281 -12.25 8.77 18.65
CA GLY A 281 -12.27 10.17 18.20
C GLY A 281 -11.04 10.61 17.41
N ASN A 282 -10.23 9.68 16.92
CA ASN A 282 -8.98 9.99 16.22
C ASN A 282 -9.22 10.81 14.95
N ARG A 283 -8.29 11.73 14.68
CA ARG A 283 -8.30 12.58 13.49
C ARG A 283 -7.02 12.42 12.67
N THR A 284 -7.05 12.80 11.41
CA THR A 284 -5.87 12.84 10.54
C THR A 284 -5.84 14.22 9.87
N PRO A 285 -4.72 14.93 9.88
CA PRO A 285 -4.57 16.13 9.07
C PRO A 285 -4.45 15.76 7.59
N ASP A 286 -5.07 16.54 6.72
CA ASP A 286 -4.75 16.55 5.29
C ASP A 286 -3.57 17.50 4.99
N ALA A 287 -3.23 17.65 3.71
CA ALA A 287 -2.17 18.54 3.26
C ALA A 287 -2.38 20.03 3.62
N ASN A 288 -3.61 20.42 3.97
CA ASN A 288 -3.99 21.77 4.40
C ASN A 288 -4.22 21.87 5.93
N ALA A 289 -3.79 20.85 6.68
CA ALA A 289 -4.03 20.70 8.12
C ALA A 289 -5.51 20.63 8.53
N SER A 290 -6.44 20.40 7.60
CA SER A 290 -7.83 20.12 7.92
C SER A 290 -7.93 18.71 8.51
N LEU A 291 -8.56 18.61 9.68
CA LEU A 291 -8.67 17.35 10.39
C LEU A 291 -9.91 16.59 9.93
N TYR A 292 -9.74 15.35 9.44
CA TYR A 292 -10.83 14.43 9.13
C TYR A 292 -10.81 13.19 10.04
N ALA A 293 -11.90 12.42 10.08
CA ALA A 293 -11.98 11.22 10.91
C ALA A 293 -11.03 10.14 10.39
N THR A 294 -10.16 9.62 11.26
CA THR A 294 -9.10 8.68 10.87
C THR A 294 -9.68 7.33 10.43
N PRO A 295 -9.31 6.83 9.23
CA PRO A 295 -9.65 5.49 8.77
C PRO A 295 -9.25 4.39 9.78
N VAL A 296 -10.07 3.35 9.90
CA VAL A 296 -9.79 2.19 10.76
C VAL A 296 -8.50 1.49 10.31
N THR A 297 -8.19 1.48 9.01
CA THR A 297 -6.91 0.96 8.51
C THR A 297 -5.69 1.81 8.89
N ARG A 298 -5.84 3.01 9.48
CA ARG A 298 -4.73 3.85 9.97
C ARG A 298 -4.48 3.68 11.47
N VAL A 299 -5.53 3.48 12.28
CA VAL A 299 -5.42 3.49 13.76
C VAL A 299 -6.12 2.32 14.46
N GLY A 300 -6.83 1.47 13.72
CA GLY A 300 -7.56 0.33 14.25
C GLY A 300 -8.75 0.74 15.12
N ALA A 301 -8.77 0.28 16.37
CA ALA A 301 -9.82 0.60 17.33
C ALA A 301 -9.70 2.04 17.90
N GLY A 302 -8.64 2.76 17.54
CA GLY A 302 -8.36 4.12 18.02
C GLY A 302 -7.19 4.19 19.00
N GLU A 303 -6.95 5.38 19.56
CA GLU A 303 -5.84 5.62 20.49
C GLU A 303 -6.11 4.98 21.86
N VAL A 304 -5.11 4.33 22.44
CA VAL A 304 -5.22 3.59 23.70
C VAL A 304 -5.75 4.44 24.86
N ARG A 305 -6.69 3.89 25.63
CA ARG A 305 -7.13 4.44 26.92
C ARG A 305 -7.17 3.32 27.95
N VAL A 306 -6.26 3.37 28.92
CA VAL A 306 -6.12 2.30 29.93
C VAL A 306 -7.31 2.27 30.89
N ALA A 307 -7.76 3.43 31.35
CA ALA A 307 -8.81 3.51 32.37
C ALA A 307 -10.12 2.81 31.95
N PRO A 308 -10.70 3.04 30.75
CA PRO A 308 -11.84 2.26 30.28
C PRO A 308 -11.54 0.75 30.18
N ALA A 309 -10.36 0.36 29.68
CA ALA A 309 -9.99 -1.05 29.50
C ALA A 309 -9.94 -1.85 30.82
N VAL A 310 -9.51 -1.21 31.92
CA VAL A 310 -9.40 -1.83 33.25
C VAL A 310 -10.67 -1.69 34.10
N LYS A 311 -11.49 -0.66 33.86
CA LYS A 311 -12.76 -0.42 34.59
C LYS A 311 -13.90 -1.27 34.05
N ALA A 312 -13.95 -1.50 32.73
CA ALA A 312 -15.05 -2.21 32.11
C ALA A 312 -15.15 -3.66 32.62
N VAL A 313 -16.35 -4.10 32.98
CA VAL A 313 -16.64 -5.50 33.28
C VAL A 313 -17.01 -6.30 32.03
N GLY A 314 -17.48 -5.60 30.99
CA GLY A 314 -17.74 -6.16 29.68
C GLY A 314 -16.46 -6.40 28.85
N VAL A 315 -16.46 -7.45 28.03
CA VAL A 315 -15.42 -7.70 27.02
C VAL A 315 -16.09 -8.13 25.72
N LEU A 316 -16.03 -7.27 24.70
CA LEU A 316 -16.51 -7.53 23.35
C LEU A 316 -15.37 -8.08 22.50
N ARG A 317 -15.55 -9.30 21.99
CA ARG A 317 -14.51 -10.02 21.27
C ARG A 317 -14.97 -10.51 19.91
N ASN A 318 -14.16 -10.23 18.90
CA ASN A 318 -14.21 -10.93 17.61
C ASN A 318 -13.63 -12.34 17.78
N ARG A 319 -14.40 -13.39 17.46
CA ARG A 319 -13.91 -14.77 17.52
C ARG A 319 -13.19 -15.20 16.24
N GLN A 320 -13.36 -14.44 15.16
CA GLN A 320 -12.65 -14.63 13.90
C GLN A 320 -11.25 -14.00 14.06
N SER A 321 -10.21 -14.71 13.60
CA SER A 321 -8.81 -14.21 13.48
C SER A 321 -8.15 -13.56 14.71
N GLY A 322 -8.19 -14.18 15.90
CA GLY A 322 -7.27 -13.81 16.99
C GLY A 322 -7.68 -12.60 17.85
N ALA A 323 -8.98 -12.25 17.89
CA ALA A 323 -9.55 -11.25 18.80
C ALA A 323 -9.25 -9.77 18.51
N GLY A 324 -8.94 -9.43 17.26
CA GLY A 324 -8.76 -8.06 16.79
C GLY A 324 -10.02 -7.40 16.23
N ASN A 325 -9.80 -6.31 15.48
CA ASN A 325 -10.82 -5.60 14.72
C ASN A 325 -11.53 -6.51 13.69
N ILE A 326 -12.69 -6.07 13.21
CA ILE A 326 -13.50 -6.80 12.23
C ILE A 326 -13.03 -6.43 10.81
N GLY A 327 -12.27 -7.30 10.15
CA GLY A 327 -11.91 -7.13 8.75
C GLY A 327 -12.65 -8.11 7.85
N LEU A 328 -13.24 -7.64 6.74
CA LEU A 328 -13.89 -8.49 5.74
C LEU A 328 -13.07 -8.66 4.45
N GLY A 329 -11.87 -8.06 4.39
CA GLY A 329 -10.95 -8.15 3.26
C GLY A 329 -11.37 -7.31 2.06
N LEU A 330 -10.94 -7.75 0.87
CA LEU A 330 -11.22 -7.16 -0.45
C LEU A 330 -12.20 -8.05 -1.24
N PRO A 331 -13.50 -8.10 -0.90
CA PRO A 331 -14.42 -8.96 -1.63
C PRO A 331 -14.71 -8.41 -3.03
N HIS A 332 -14.49 -9.24 -4.05
CA HIS A 332 -14.87 -9.00 -5.44
C HIS A 332 -16.30 -9.50 -5.71
N LEU A 333 -17.21 -8.60 -6.07
CA LEU A 333 -18.65 -8.83 -5.97
C LEU A 333 -19.38 -8.59 -7.29
N THR A 334 -20.06 -9.63 -7.77
CA THR A 334 -20.98 -9.58 -8.93
C THR A 334 -22.44 -9.47 -8.54
N LYS A 335 -22.76 -9.65 -7.26
CA LYS A 335 -24.11 -9.63 -6.70
C LYS A 335 -24.11 -9.20 -5.25
N LYS A 336 -25.27 -8.76 -4.79
CA LYS A 336 -25.49 -8.40 -3.38
C LYS A 336 -25.15 -9.58 -2.48
N THR A 337 -24.24 -9.37 -1.53
CA THR A 337 -23.66 -10.42 -0.69
C THR A 337 -23.72 -10.05 0.78
N THR A 338 -24.01 -11.01 1.65
CA THR A 338 -24.10 -10.80 3.11
C THR A 338 -23.04 -11.63 3.83
N TYR A 339 -22.14 -10.95 4.52
CA TYR A 339 -21.14 -11.52 5.42
C TYR A 339 -21.69 -11.61 6.84
N ARG A 340 -21.31 -12.66 7.57
CA ARG A 340 -21.70 -12.89 8.98
C ARG A 340 -20.47 -12.85 9.87
N VAL A 341 -20.46 -11.92 10.81
CA VAL A 341 -19.39 -11.75 11.80
C VAL A 341 -19.94 -12.19 13.15
N ASN A 342 -19.36 -13.25 13.72
CA ASN A 342 -19.78 -13.78 15.02
C ASN A 342 -18.94 -13.16 16.14
N LEU A 343 -19.63 -12.49 17.07
CA LEU A 343 -19.04 -11.79 18.19
C LEU A 343 -19.48 -12.42 19.51
N ARG A 344 -18.63 -12.28 20.51
CA ARG A 344 -18.91 -12.74 21.87
C ARG A 344 -18.76 -11.59 22.84
N LEU A 345 -19.80 -11.34 23.63
CA LEU A 345 -19.82 -10.35 24.68
C LEU A 345 -19.82 -11.06 26.03
N ARG A 346 -18.75 -10.89 26.80
CA ARG A 346 -18.61 -11.47 28.15
C ARG A 346 -18.86 -10.40 29.20
N ASN A 347 -19.61 -10.73 30.24
CA ASN A 347 -19.77 -9.91 31.43
C ASN A 347 -19.02 -10.58 32.59
N THR A 348 -17.99 -9.91 33.10
CA THR A 348 -17.18 -10.40 34.22
C THR A 348 -17.75 -10.00 35.59
N GLY A 349 -18.71 -9.07 35.63
CA GLY A 349 -19.42 -8.66 36.84
C GLY A 349 -20.45 -9.69 37.30
N THR A 350 -21.04 -9.47 38.47
CA THR A 350 -22.02 -10.39 39.09
C THR A 350 -23.46 -10.11 38.67
N ALA A 351 -23.79 -8.86 38.32
CA ALA A 351 -25.10 -8.46 37.86
C ALA A 351 -25.25 -8.62 36.34
N ARG A 352 -26.46 -8.90 35.86
CA ARG A 352 -26.79 -8.92 34.43
C ARG A 352 -26.58 -7.53 33.81
N LYS A 353 -25.98 -7.47 32.63
CA LYS A 353 -25.87 -6.25 31.82
C LYS A 353 -26.67 -6.37 30.52
N ALA A 354 -27.15 -5.24 30.03
CA ALA A 354 -27.76 -5.08 28.72
C ALA A 354 -26.94 -4.05 27.94
N TYR A 355 -26.59 -4.39 26.70
CA TYR A 355 -25.82 -3.52 25.83
C TYR A 355 -26.64 -3.20 24.58
N LEU A 356 -26.79 -1.92 24.27
CA LEU A 356 -27.24 -1.46 22.96
C LEU A 356 -26.10 -1.70 21.97
N ILE A 357 -26.37 -2.43 20.88
CA ILE A 357 -25.37 -2.67 19.84
C ILE A 357 -25.60 -1.69 18.70
N SER A 358 -24.63 -0.80 18.48
CA SER A 358 -24.69 0.29 17.50
C SER A 358 -23.54 0.17 16.50
N PRO A 359 -23.80 -0.30 15.27
CA PRO A 359 -22.87 -0.14 14.17
C PRO A 359 -22.85 1.30 13.67
N GLU A 360 -21.67 1.90 13.61
CA GLU A 360 -21.43 3.26 13.15
C GLU A 360 -20.46 3.24 11.99
N PHE A 361 -20.74 4.09 10.99
CA PHE A 361 -19.79 4.40 9.91
C PHE A 361 -18.90 5.55 10.37
N ARG A 362 -17.61 5.49 10.02
CA ARG A 362 -16.69 6.60 10.22
C ARG A 362 -17.07 7.76 9.30
N ASP A 363 -17.33 7.48 8.03
CA ASP A 363 -17.69 8.47 7.03
C ASP A 363 -19.23 8.55 6.84
N PRO A 364 -19.85 9.73 7.03
CA PRO A 364 -21.26 9.92 6.71
C PRO A 364 -21.62 9.65 5.24
N ALA A 365 -20.71 9.88 4.29
CA ALA A 365 -20.92 9.63 2.87
C ALA A 365 -21.09 8.13 2.59
N ASP A 366 -20.31 7.28 3.24
CA ASP A 366 -20.43 5.82 3.12
C ASP A 366 -21.79 5.33 3.58
N ARG A 367 -22.26 5.85 4.72
CA ARG A 367 -23.61 5.56 5.22
C ARG A 367 -24.69 6.03 4.25
N ALA A 368 -24.52 7.22 3.68
CA ALA A 368 -25.47 7.81 2.74
C ALA A 368 -25.55 7.02 1.42
N SER A 369 -24.44 6.44 0.96
CA SER A 369 -24.38 5.63 -0.26
C SER A 369 -25.30 4.39 -0.20
N ARG A 370 -25.51 3.84 1.00
CA ARG A 370 -26.22 2.56 1.24
C ARG A 370 -25.64 1.38 0.45
N ALA A 371 -24.38 1.48 0.00
CA ALA A 371 -23.68 0.39 -0.69
C ALA A 371 -23.30 -0.72 0.29
N VAL A 372 -22.87 -0.34 1.50
CA VAL A 372 -22.70 -1.25 2.63
C VAL A 372 -23.80 -0.98 3.67
N THR A 373 -24.36 -2.05 4.23
CA THR A 373 -25.29 -1.96 5.36
C THR A 373 -24.88 -2.93 6.45
N VAL A 374 -24.78 -2.43 7.68
CA VAL A 374 -24.40 -3.22 8.86
C VAL A 374 -25.62 -3.38 9.76
N ARG A 375 -25.98 -4.62 10.08
CA ARG A 375 -27.11 -4.96 10.94
C ARG A 375 -26.65 -5.81 12.12
N ALA A 376 -27.00 -5.40 13.32
CA ALA A 376 -26.76 -6.13 14.56
C ALA A 376 -28.08 -6.25 15.36
N PRO A 377 -28.19 -7.20 16.30
CA PRO A 377 -29.29 -7.21 17.26
C PRO A 377 -29.28 -5.90 18.06
N ALA A 378 -30.44 -5.25 18.21
CA ALA A 378 -30.51 -3.95 18.89
C ALA A 378 -29.98 -4.01 20.33
N VAL A 379 -30.29 -5.08 21.06
CA VAL A 379 -29.84 -5.26 22.45
C VAL A 379 -29.29 -6.67 22.65
N VAL A 380 -28.12 -6.77 23.29
CA VAL A 380 -27.55 -8.03 23.77
C VAL A 380 -27.56 -8.02 25.30
N ARG A 381 -28.25 -9.00 25.89
CA ARG A 381 -28.30 -9.19 27.35
C ARG A 381 -27.32 -10.28 27.76
N VAL A 382 -26.49 -10.00 28.74
CA VAL A 382 -25.45 -10.91 29.24
C VAL A 382 -25.59 -11.08 30.75
N PRO A 383 -25.97 -12.27 31.24
CA PRO A 383 -25.98 -12.56 32.67
C PRO A 383 -24.62 -12.29 33.32
N GLY A 384 -24.62 -12.04 34.63
CA GLY A 384 -23.38 -11.93 35.40
C GLY A 384 -22.53 -13.19 35.27
N LYS A 385 -21.21 -13.01 35.24
CA LYS A 385 -20.20 -14.08 35.08
C LYS A 385 -20.38 -14.96 33.83
N SER A 386 -21.15 -14.51 32.83
CA SER A 386 -21.48 -15.28 31.62
C SER A 386 -21.05 -14.57 30.35
N ALA A 387 -21.31 -15.18 29.19
CA ALA A 387 -21.10 -14.58 27.89
C ALA A 387 -22.25 -14.94 26.94
N THR A 388 -22.61 -14.00 26.07
CA THR A 388 -23.60 -14.17 25.01
C THR A 388 -22.92 -14.01 23.66
N GLU A 389 -23.25 -14.90 22.72
CA GLU A 389 -22.83 -14.76 21.33
C GLU A 389 -23.91 -14.08 20.50
N PHE A 390 -23.49 -13.29 19.52
CA PHE A 390 -24.41 -12.65 18.58
C PHE A 390 -23.72 -12.45 17.22
N THR A 391 -24.53 -12.28 16.18
CA THR A 391 -24.05 -12.13 14.81
C THR A 391 -24.33 -10.73 14.28
N VAL A 392 -23.31 -10.09 13.72
CA VAL A 392 -23.43 -8.90 12.90
C VAL A 392 -23.45 -9.32 11.43
N ARG A 393 -24.37 -8.73 10.66
CA ARG A 393 -24.51 -8.96 9.22
C ARG A 393 -24.06 -7.73 8.46
N VAL A 394 -23.06 -7.88 7.60
CA VAL A 394 -22.60 -6.82 6.69
C VAL A 394 -23.05 -7.19 5.29
N THR A 395 -23.95 -6.41 4.72
CA THR A 395 -24.50 -6.64 3.38
C THR A 395 -23.97 -5.59 2.43
N ILE A 396 -23.39 -6.03 1.32
CA ILE A 396 -22.75 -5.19 0.31
C ILE A 396 -23.55 -5.30 -0.99
N ASP A 397 -23.95 -4.17 -1.56
CA ASP A 397 -24.64 -4.04 -2.83
C ASP A 397 -23.69 -3.46 -3.88
N PRO A 398 -23.08 -4.30 -4.74
CA PRO A 398 -22.05 -3.85 -5.67
C PRO A 398 -22.53 -2.85 -6.72
N LYS A 399 -23.85 -2.75 -6.98
CA LYS A 399 -24.40 -1.74 -7.90
C LYS A 399 -24.29 -0.30 -7.40
N LYS A 400 -24.08 -0.13 -6.09
CA LYS A 400 -23.97 1.18 -5.43
C LYS A 400 -22.54 1.54 -5.04
N LEU A 401 -21.61 0.61 -5.20
CA LEU A 401 -20.21 0.89 -4.98
C LEU A 401 -19.73 1.89 -6.03
N GLN A 402 -18.86 2.80 -5.59
CA GLN A 402 -18.10 3.66 -6.48
C GLN A 402 -17.20 2.81 -7.38
N ARG A 403 -16.67 3.42 -8.45
CA ARG A 403 -15.65 2.77 -9.26
C ARG A 403 -14.37 2.67 -8.42
N TRP A 404 -13.67 1.55 -8.56
CA TRP A 404 -12.38 1.37 -7.94
C TRP A 404 -11.36 2.38 -8.51
N PRO A 405 -10.67 3.15 -7.66
CA PRO A 405 -9.81 4.23 -8.13
C PRO A 405 -8.46 3.71 -8.64
N PHE A 406 -8.01 2.55 -8.16
CA PHE A 406 -6.75 1.95 -8.58
C PHE A 406 -6.98 1.17 -9.88
N THR A 407 -6.87 1.87 -11.01
CA THR A 407 -6.90 1.20 -12.32
C THR A 407 -5.48 0.95 -12.80
N HIS A 408 -5.30 -0.16 -13.51
CA HIS A 408 -4.17 -0.62 -14.33
C HIS A 408 -3.13 0.41 -14.84
N ALA A 409 -3.46 1.69 -15.04
CA ALA A 409 -2.60 2.65 -15.73
C ALA A 409 -1.89 3.70 -14.83
N ALA A 410 -2.09 3.68 -13.51
CA ALA A 410 -2.16 4.97 -12.82
C ALA A 410 -1.06 5.31 -11.80
N GLY A 411 -0.11 4.43 -11.47
CA GLY A 411 0.97 4.75 -10.51
C GLY A 411 0.47 5.16 -9.10
N TYR A 412 -0.84 5.05 -8.82
CA TYR A 412 -1.50 5.47 -7.57
C TYR A 412 -1.44 4.41 -6.47
N THR A 413 -0.82 3.26 -6.73
CA THR A 413 -0.67 2.20 -5.71
C THR A 413 0.13 2.66 -4.48
N GLY A 414 0.83 3.79 -4.60
CA GLY A 414 1.57 4.44 -3.51
C GLY A 414 0.81 5.46 -2.67
N ASP A 415 -0.42 5.86 -3.05
CA ASP A 415 -1.19 6.88 -2.34
C ASP A 415 -2.26 6.26 -1.43
N GLY A 416 -2.09 6.40 -0.12
CA GLY A 416 -3.05 5.88 0.86
C GLY A 416 -4.36 6.67 0.88
N SER A 417 -4.38 7.94 0.48
CA SER A 417 -5.61 8.75 0.51
C SER A 417 -6.67 8.21 -0.46
N GLU A 418 -6.23 7.63 -1.58
CA GLU A 418 -7.09 6.95 -2.57
C GLU A 418 -7.81 5.71 -2.00
N LEU A 419 -7.33 5.12 -0.90
CA LEU A 419 -8.07 4.05 -0.22
C LEU A 419 -9.26 4.56 0.60
N ASN A 420 -9.32 5.86 0.93
CA ASN A 420 -10.39 6.39 1.78
C ASN A 420 -11.77 6.30 1.11
N GLY A 421 -11.83 6.42 -0.23
CA GLY A 421 -13.07 6.30 -0.99
C GLY A 421 -13.65 4.86 -1.04
N PRO A 422 -12.87 3.83 -1.41
CA PRO A 422 -13.34 2.46 -1.43
C PRO A 422 -13.40 1.79 -0.04
N GLU A 423 -12.77 2.34 0.99
CA GLU A 423 -12.83 1.82 2.36
C GLU A 423 -14.15 2.14 3.04
N PHE A 424 -14.99 1.12 3.25
CA PHE A 424 -16.14 1.20 4.13
C PHE A 424 -15.75 0.75 5.53
N ASP A 425 -15.79 1.67 6.49
CA ASP A 425 -15.31 1.40 7.84
C ASP A 425 -16.07 2.15 8.95
N GLY A 426 -15.73 1.82 10.19
CA GLY A 426 -16.22 2.51 11.37
C GLY A 426 -16.12 1.67 12.63
N TYR A 427 -17.08 1.83 13.54
CA TYR A 427 -17.03 1.20 14.86
C TYR A 427 -18.31 0.43 15.17
N LEU A 428 -18.16 -0.76 15.72
CA LEU A 428 -19.27 -1.47 16.34
C LEU A 428 -19.22 -1.24 17.85
N LYS A 429 -20.16 -0.46 18.38
CA LYS A 429 -20.24 -0.15 19.81
C LYS A 429 -21.22 -1.08 20.52
N ALA A 430 -20.86 -1.51 21.72
CA ALA A 430 -21.73 -2.13 22.71
C ALA A 430 -21.81 -1.18 23.91
N ILE A 431 -22.94 -0.48 24.01
CA ILE A 431 -23.16 0.61 24.96
C ILE A 431 -23.96 0.08 26.14
N GLY A 432 -23.32 0.00 27.30
CA GLY A 432 -23.94 -0.29 28.59
C GLY A 432 -24.33 0.99 29.33
N THR A 433 -24.82 0.85 30.56
CA THR A 433 -25.21 1.98 31.41
C THR A 433 -24.03 2.82 31.91
N ASP A 434 -22.88 2.20 32.07
CA ASP A 434 -21.69 2.69 32.78
C ASP A 434 -20.38 2.45 32.00
N GLU A 435 -20.47 1.82 30.82
CA GLU A 435 -19.33 1.48 29.98
C GLU A 435 -19.75 1.45 28.52
N THR A 436 -18.82 1.79 27.62
CA THR A 436 -18.96 1.55 26.19
C THR A 436 -17.76 0.72 25.74
N LEU A 437 -18.03 -0.35 25.01
CA LEU A 437 -17.02 -1.20 24.39
C LEU A 437 -17.12 -1.05 22.88
N HIS A 438 -16.02 -1.11 22.14
CA HIS A 438 -16.10 -1.15 20.68
C HIS A 438 -15.03 -2.03 20.02
N LEU A 439 -15.24 -2.27 18.73
CA LEU A 439 -14.25 -2.79 17.80
C LEU A 439 -14.31 -1.95 16.53
N GLY A 440 -13.16 -1.68 15.92
CA GLY A 440 -13.13 -1.14 14.56
C GLY A 440 -13.65 -2.20 13.58
N TRP A 441 -14.29 -1.79 12.49
CA TRP A 441 -14.64 -2.65 11.36
C TRP A 441 -14.25 -2.00 10.03
N THR A 442 -13.84 -2.80 9.05
CA THR A 442 -13.42 -2.33 7.72
C THR A 442 -13.67 -3.40 6.65
N VAL A 443 -14.00 -2.95 5.44
CA VAL A 443 -14.10 -3.74 4.21
C VAL A 443 -13.73 -2.87 3.01
N LEU A 444 -13.02 -3.46 2.04
CA LEU A 444 -12.63 -2.81 0.79
C LEU A 444 -13.36 -3.51 -0.38
N PRO A 445 -14.66 -3.32 -0.56
CA PRO A 445 -15.42 -4.08 -1.54
C PRO A 445 -15.17 -3.58 -2.96
N HIS A 446 -15.01 -4.54 -3.87
CA HIS A 446 -14.83 -4.30 -5.28
C HIS A 446 -16.08 -4.75 -6.05
N ARG A 447 -16.67 -3.89 -6.90
CA ARG A 447 -17.70 -4.33 -7.84
C ARG A 447 -17.00 -4.93 -9.05
N SER A 448 -17.43 -6.10 -9.49
CA SER A 448 -16.60 -6.89 -10.41
C SER A 448 -17.37 -7.37 -11.63
N ALA A 449 -16.66 -7.52 -12.75
CA ALA A 449 -17.10 -8.28 -13.90
C ALA A 449 -16.81 -9.79 -13.69
N ASP A 450 -17.44 -10.65 -14.47
CA ASP A 450 -17.17 -12.10 -14.40
C ASP A 450 -17.17 -12.67 -15.82
N VAL A 451 -16.11 -12.30 -16.54
CA VAL A 451 -15.91 -12.65 -17.93
C VAL A 451 -15.28 -14.03 -18.02
N SER A 452 -15.76 -14.83 -18.97
CA SER A 452 -15.16 -16.10 -19.35
C SER A 452 -15.19 -16.27 -20.86
N ALA A 453 -14.19 -16.98 -21.37
CA ALA A 453 -14.06 -17.29 -22.79
C ALA A 453 -14.35 -18.77 -23.08
N ALA A 454 -14.99 -19.05 -24.21
CA ALA A 454 -15.10 -20.40 -24.76
C ALA A 454 -13.83 -20.78 -25.55
N SER A 455 -13.64 -22.08 -25.83
CA SER A 455 -12.61 -22.53 -26.77
C SER A 455 -12.88 -22.03 -28.18
N VAL A 456 -11.82 -21.79 -28.95
CA VAL A 456 -11.91 -21.41 -30.37
C VAL A 456 -11.32 -22.51 -31.26
N ARG A 457 -12.03 -22.82 -32.34
CA ARG A 457 -11.55 -23.69 -33.42
C ARG A 457 -11.64 -22.92 -34.72
N LEU A 458 -10.56 -22.93 -35.50
CA LEU A 458 -10.51 -22.31 -36.80
C LEU A 458 -11.02 -23.28 -37.88
N ALA A 459 -11.65 -22.69 -38.89
CA ALA A 459 -11.94 -23.31 -40.18
C ALA A 459 -11.53 -22.29 -41.25
N ASN A 460 -10.70 -22.69 -42.21
CA ASN A 460 -10.15 -21.81 -43.25
C ASN A 460 -9.51 -20.53 -42.68
N GLY A 461 -8.70 -20.68 -41.63
CA GLY A 461 -7.96 -19.57 -41.01
C GLY A 461 -8.79 -18.62 -40.12
N THR A 462 -10.10 -18.86 -39.92
CA THR A 462 -10.93 -18.02 -39.04
C THR A 462 -11.82 -18.84 -38.11
N GLY A 463 -12.17 -18.29 -36.94
CA GLY A 463 -13.05 -18.93 -35.96
C GLY A 463 -13.77 -17.90 -35.10
N ARG A 464 -14.78 -18.33 -34.34
CA ARG A 464 -15.56 -17.44 -33.45
C ARG A 464 -15.22 -17.70 -31.99
N LEU A 465 -14.71 -16.68 -31.31
CA LEU A 465 -14.52 -16.67 -29.86
C LEU A 465 -15.77 -16.09 -29.19
N ARG A 466 -16.33 -16.82 -28.23
CA ARG A 466 -17.46 -16.37 -27.42
C ARG A 466 -16.97 -15.96 -26.04
N LEU A 467 -17.28 -14.73 -25.65
CA LEU A 467 -17.01 -14.18 -24.34
C LEU A 467 -18.33 -13.92 -23.62
N THR A 468 -18.46 -14.34 -22.37
CA THR A 468 -19.68 -14.18 -21.58
C THR A 468 -19.34 -13.50 -20.25
N ASN A 469 -20.03 -12.39 -19.94
CA ASN A 469 -19.95 -11.73 -18.65
C ASN A 469 -21.17 -12.12 -17.80
N GLN A 470 -20.95 -12.92 -16.75
CA GLN A 470 -22.02 -13.37 -15.86
C GLN A 470 -22.43 -12.28 -14.85
N SER A 471 -21.56 -11.30 -14.62
CA SER A 471 -21.86 -10.16 -13.76
C SER A 471 -22.89 -9.25 -14.40
N ARG A 472 -23.87 -8.79 -13.61
CA ARG A 472 -24.86 -7.77 -14.03
C ARG A 472 -24.61 -6.41 -13.39
N VAL A 473 -23.40 -6.18 -12.87
CA VAL A 473 -23.06 -4.98 -12.10
C VAL A 473 -21.95 -4.15 -12.74
N LEU A 474 -21.12 -4.76 -13.58
CA LEU A 474 -20.02 -4.10 -14.27
C LEU A 474 -19.78 -4.74 -15.64
N ASP A 475 -19.51 -3.91 -16.64
CA ASP A 475 -19.00 -4.36 -17.93
C ASP A 475 -17.58 -4.89 -17.75
N GLY A 476 -17.22 -5.96 -18.46
CA GLY A 476 -15.91 -6.58 -18.32
C GLY A 476 -14.96 -6.15 -19.43
N GLY A 477 -13.91 -5.41 -19.06
CA GLY A 477 -12.77 -5.14 -19.94
C GLY A 477 -11.97 -6.41 -20.19
N VAL A 478 -11.51 -6.61 -21.42
CA VAL A 478 -10.66 -7.74 -21.80
C VAL A 478 -9.46 -7.21 -22.57
N ASN A 479 -8.26 -7.37 -22.03
CA ASN A 479 -7.01 -7.14 -22.74
C ASN A 479 -6.56 -8.44 -23.41
N VAL A 480 -6.18 -8.36 -24.68
CA VAL A 480 -5.88 -9.51 -25.53
C VAL A 480 -4.40 -9.52 -25.87
N PHE A 481 -3.75 -10.62 -25.55
CA PHE A 481 -2.35 -10.89 -25.86
C PHE A 481 -2.24 -12.19 -26.65
N GLY A 482 -1.18 -12.35 -27.42
CA GLY A 482 -0.84 -13.66 -27.99
C GLY A 482 -0.33 -14.58 -26.90
N LEU A 483 -0.97 -15.74 -26.68
CA LEU A 483 -0.55 -16.73 -25.70
C LEU A 483 0.74 -17.41 -26.16
N THR A 484 1.85 -17.16 -25.48
CA THR A 484 3.19 -17.66 -25.83
C THR A 484 3.62 -18.84 -24.96
N GLY A 485 3.09 -18.96 -23.73
CA GLY A 485 3.35 -20.12 -22.88
C GLY A 485 2.40 -20.28 -21.70
N THR A 486 2.44 -21.45 -21.07
CA THR A 486 1.64 -21.80 -19.88
C THR A 486 2.49 -22.62 -18.91
N SER A 487 2.33 -22.40 -17.62
CA SER A 487 2.97 -23.20 -16.56
C SER A 487 1.91 -24.04 -15.82
N PRO A 488 2.16 -25.33 -15.53
CA PRO A 488 1.29 -26.12 -14.68
C PRO A 488 1.28 -25.57 -13.25
N ARG A 489 0.18 -25.75 -12.54
CA ARG A 489 0.10 -25.32 -11.15
C ARG A 489 1.02 -26.15 -10.26
N GLU A 490 1.91 -25.48 -9.55
CA GLU A 490 2.79 -26.11 -8.56
C GLU A 490 1.99 -26.75 -7.40
N PRO A 491 2.45 -27.90 -6.87
CA PRO A 491 1.82 -28.53 -5.73
C PRO A 491 1.91 -27.64 -4.49
N LYS A 492 1.03 -27.89 -3.52
CA LYS A 492 1.14 -27.21 -2.23
C LYS A 492 2.41 -27.68 -1.51
N PRO A 493 3.28 -26.78 -1.04
CA PRO A 493 4.49 -27.17 -0.35
C PRO A 493 4.17 -27.86 0.98
N GLY A 494 4.95 -28.87 1.31
CA GLY A 494 5.00 -29.54 2.61
C GLY A 494 5.52 -28.62 3.72
N ALA A 495 5.47 -29.08 4.96
CA ALA A 495 5.99 -28.30 6.09
C ALA A 495 7.53 -28.19 6.01
N GLY A 496 8.06 -26.97 6.10
CA GLY A 496 9.49 -26.71 6.02
C GLY A 496 10.03 -26.54 4.59
N GLU A 497 9.20 -26.83 3.57
CA GLU A 497 9.54 -26.58 2.17
C GLU A 497 9.38 -25.09 1.80
N PRO A 498 10.05 -24.59 0.75
CA PRO A 498 9.82 -23.26 0.20
C PRO A 498 8.33 -22.95 0.03
N GLY A 499 7.90 -21.74 0.36
CA GLY A 499 6.48 -21.35 0.28
C GLY A 499 5.62 -21.81 1.45
N SER A 500 6.13 -22.68 2.34
CA SER A 500 5.44 -23.09 3.57
C SER A 500 5.56 -22.04 4.68
N SER A 501 4.82 -22.20 5.78
CA SER A 501 4.82 -21.22 6.87
C SER A 501 6.17 -21.17 7.58
N GLY A 502 6.75 -19.97 7.72
CA GLY A 502 8.06 -19.78 8.33
C GLY A 502 9.26 -20.09 7.43
N SER A 503 9.05 -20.50 6.17
CA SER A 503 10.12 -20.92 5.25
C SER A 503 11.04 -19.81 4.78
N LYS A 504 10.65 -18.53 4.91
CA LYS A 504 11.36 -17.39 4.30
C LYS A 504 11.58 -17.56 2.79
N VAL A 505 10.64 -18.21 2.12
CA VAL A 505 10.59 -18.25 0.66
C VAL A 505 9.14 -18.08 0.23
N ALA A 506 8.89 -17.15 -0.68
CA ALA A 506 7.59 -17.02 -1.35
C ALA A 506 7.60 -17.77 -2.66
N LEU A 507 6.82 -18.87 -2.77
CA LEU A 507 6.61 -19.53 -4.05
C LEU A 507 5.68 -18.69 -4.94
N ILE A 508 6.24 -18.19 -6.05
CA ILE A 508 5.54 -17.48 -7.11
C ILE A 508 5.33 -18.46 -8.26
N ASP A 509 4.07 -18.66 -8.63
CA ASP A 509 3.60 -19.78 -9.45
C ASP A 509 2.91 -19.19 -10.69
N LEU A 510 3.53 -19.36 -11.86
CA LEU A 510 3.05 -18.84 -13.14
C LEU A 510 1.87 -19.69 -13.63
N ALA A 511 1.00 -19.06 -14.41
CA ALA A 511 -0.10 -19.72 -15.10
C ALA A 511 0.05 -19.60 -16.61
N ALA A 512 0.32 -18.38 -17.10
CA ALA A 512 0.45 -18.12 -18.52
C ALA A 512 1.21 -16.82 -18.80
N THR A 513 1.81 -16.75 -19.98
CA THR A 513 2.47 -15.57 -20.51
C THR A 513 1.95 -15.24 -21.90
N GLY A 514 1.99 -13.97 -22.25
CA GLY A 514 1.64 -13.53 -23.59
C GLY A 514 2.31 -12.23 -23.98
N VAL A 515 2.30 -11.96 -25.28
CA VAL A 515 2.94 -10.79 -25.87
C VAL A 515 1.94 -10.07 -26.78
N ARG A 516 2.01 -8.74 -26.80
CA ARG A 516 1.44 -7.91 -27.87
C ARG A 516 2.38 -6.76 -28.18
N ASP A 517 2.34 -6.27 -29.42
CA ASP A 517 3.13 -5.11 -29.84
C ASP A 517 2.25 -4.07 -30.56
N ASP A 518 2.36 -2.82 -30.12
CA ASP A 518 1.73 -1.68 -30.78
C ASP A 518 2.77 -0.98 -31.64
N ASN A 519 2.87 -1.43 -32.90
CA ASN A 519 3.83 -0.88 -33.87
C ASN A 519 3.70 0.64 -34.07
N PRO A 520 2.49 1.23 -34.19
CA PRO A 520 2.31 2.69 -34.24
C PRO A 520 2.95 3.46 -33.08
N THR A 521 2.86 2.96 -31.85
CA THR A 521 3.43 3.64 -30.67
C THR A 521 4.83 3.15 -30.32
N GLY A 522 5.29 2.07 -30.93
CA GLY A 522 6.61 1.49 -30.70
C GLY A 522 6.72 0.79 -29.34
N ILE A 523 5.62 0.25 -28.82
CA ILE A 523 5.56 -0.37 -27.49
C ILE A 523 5.42 -1.89 -27.61
N LEU A 524 6.23 -2.62 -26.84
CA LEU A 524 6.12 -4.05 -26.62
C LEU A 524 5.59 -4.30 -25.21
N GLN A 525 4.64 -5.23 -25.07
CA GLN A 525 4.02 -5.54 -23.79
C GLN A 525 4.02 -7.04 -23.51
N PHE A 526 4.49 -7.41 -22.33
CA PHE A 526 4.50 -8.77 -21.80
C PHE A 526 3.41 -8.92 -20.74
N ALA A 527 2.39 -9.70 -21.04
CA ALA A 527 1.36 -10.11 -20.10
C ALA A 527 1.83 -11.32 -19.30
N ILE A 528 1.71 -11.22 -17.98
CA ILE A 528 2.10 -12.27 -17.03
C ILE A 528 0.88 -12.57 -16.16
N ALA A 529 0.49 -13.85 -16.12
CA ALA A 529 -0.59 -14.34 -15.27
C ALA A 529 -0.05 -15.40 -14.31
N GLY A 530 -0.29 -15.24 -13.02
CA GLY A 530 0.02 -16.21 -11.97
C GLY A 530 -1.18 -17.06 -11.56
N GLN A 531 -0.93 -18.15 -10.84
CA GLN A 531 -1.98 -19.04 -10.31
C GLN A 531 -2.72 -18.46 -9.10
N ARG A 532 -2.20 -17.40 -8.49
CA ARG A 532 -2.72 -16.79 -7.27
C ARG A 532 -2.73 -15.28 -7.38
N ARG A 533 -3.79 -14.67 -6.86
CA ARG A 533 -3.88 -13.23 -6.69
C ARG A 533 -2.86 -12.73 -5.68
N GLN A 534 -2.32 -11.56 -5.95
CA GLN A 534 -1.40 -10.83 -5.10
C GLN A 534 -2.11 -9.56 -4.64
N THR A 535 -2.05 -9.29 -3.34
CA THR A 535 -2.71 -8.11 -2.79
C THR A 535 -2.10 -6.83 -3.31
N ILE A 536 -0.77 -6.80 -3.51
CA ILE A 536 -0.06 -5.70 -4.17
C ILE A 536 0.83 -6.25 -5.29
N PRO A 537 1.09 -5.49 -6.36
CA PRO A 537 1.77 -6.02 -7.56
C PRO A 537 3.21 -6.50 -7.34
N LEU A 538 3.96 -5.81 -6.48
CA LEU A 538 5.42 -6.02 -6.41
C LEU A 538 5.87 -7.04 -5.35
N TYR A 539 5.02 -7.34 -4.36
CA TYR A 539 5.40 -8.19 -3.23
C TYR A 539 4.32 -9.21 -2.85
N PRO A 540 4.68 -10.47 -2.60
CA PRO A 540 6.05 -10.99 -2.59
C PRO A 540 6.60 -11.40 -3.97
N ALA A 541 5.87 -11.15 -5.06
CA ALA A 541 6.27 -11.65 -6.37
C ALA A 541 7.01 -10.62 -7.20
N GLY A 542 8.14 -11.05 -7.77
CA GLY A 542 8.82 -10.37 -8.86
C GLY A 542 8.67 -11.16 -10.15
N TYR A 543 8.70 -10.44 -11.26
CA TYR A 543 8.74 -11.02 -12.59
C TYR A 543 9.82 -10.35 -13.42
N GLU A 544 10.53 -11.16 -14.20
CA GLU A 544 11.59 -10.75 -15.10
C GLU A 544 11.36 -11.43 -16.45
N VAL A 545 11.62 -10.70 -17.54
CA VAL A 545 11.57 -11.20 -18.90
C VAL A 545 12.97 -11.07 -19.49
N ASP A 546 13.64 -12.21 -19.61
CA ASP A 546 14.94 -12.30 -20.26
C ASP A 546 14.75 -12.34 -21.77
N ILE A 547 15.45 -11.48 -22.51
CA ILE A 547 15.28 -11.27 -23.95
C ILE A 547 16.62 -11.44 -24.66
N ASP A 548 16.66 -12.38 -25.60
CA ASP A 548 17.72 -12.57 -26.58
C ASP A 548 17.24 -11.99 -27.92
N THR A 549 17.78 -10.84 -28.29
CA THR A 549 17.34 -10.07 -29.46
C THR A 549 17.99 -10.51 -30.76
N ASN A 550 19.14 -11.18 -30.67
CA ASN A 550 19.94 -11.60 -31.83
C ASN A 550 19.83 -13.12 -32.10
N ARG A 551 19.28 -13.87 -31.13
CA ARG A 551 19.01 -15.31 -31.14
C ARG A 551 20.27 -16.17 -31.16
N ASP A 552 21.33 -15.72 -30.49
CA ASP A 552 22.59 -16.45 -30.33
C ASP A 552 22.60 -17.38 -29.09
N GLY A 553 21.56 -17.31 -28.25
CA GLY A 553 21.40 -18.10 -27.04
C GLY A 553 21.81 -17.37 -25.76
N ASP A 554 22.38 -16.16 -25.86
CA ASP A 554 22.74 -15.32 -24.73
C ASP A 554 21.69 -14.20 -24.52
N VAL A 555 21.43 -13.86 -23.25
CA VAL A 555 20.47 -12.80 -22.91
C VAL A 555 21.11 -11.43 -23.16
N ASP A 556 20.45 -10.60 -23.98
CA ASP A 556 20.88 -9.23 -24.27
C ASP A 556 20.27 -8.21 -23.30
N TYR A 557 19.01 -8.43 -22.92
CA TYR A 557 18.22 -7.53 -22.08
C TYR A 557 17.37 -8.29 -21.06
N ALA A 558 17.13 -7.68 -19.91
CA ALA A 558 16.13 -8.13 -18.95
C ALA A 558 15.08 -7.03 -18.71
N VAL A 559 13.80 -7.39 -18.75
CA VAL A 559 12.68 -6.48 -18.42
C VAL A 559 12.06 -6.93 -17.11
N PHE A 560 12.13 -6.09 -16.08
CA PHE A 560 11.72 -6.48 -14.74
C PHE A 560 11.03 -5.33 -14.01
N GLN A 561 10.47 -5.62 -12.86
CA GLN A 561 9.81 -4.63 -12.02
C GLN A 561 10.67 -4.24 -10.83
N GLN A 562 10.63 -2.95 -10.48
CA GLN A 562 11.25 -2.46 -9.27
C GLN A 562 10.46 -1.27 -8.70
N GLU A 563 10.56 -1.07 -7.39
CA GLU A 563 9.93 0.07 -6.73
C GLU A 563 10.66 1.38 -7.05
N ALA A 564 9.91 2.45 -7.33
CA ALA A 564 10.44 3.70 -7.88
C ALA A 564 11.53 4.42 -7.06
N VAL A 565 11.66 4.13 -5.76
CA VAL A 565 12.63 4.81 -4.88
C VAL A 565 13.55 3.80 -4.21
N ARG A 566 12.98 2.92 -3.41
CA ARG A 566 13.63 1.78 -2.76
C ARG A 566 12.54 0.85 -2.22
N PHE A 567 12.95 -0.35 -1.79
CA PHE A 567 12.07 -1.33 -1.19
C PHE A 567 11.16 -0.76 -0.08
N GLY A 568 9.85 -0.96 -0.23
CA GLY A 568 8.79 -0.64 0.73
C GLY A 568 8.61 0.85 1.03
N SER A 569 8.91 1.73 0.08
CA SER A 569 9.05 3.18 0.33
C SER A 569 8.22 4.11 -0.53
N SER A 570 7.83 3.74 -1.75
CA SER A 570 6.97 4.56 -2.61
C SER A 570 5.60 3.90 -2.82
N GLY A 571 5.53 2.57 -2.80
CA GLY A 571 4.36 1.80 -3.22
C GLY A 571 4.12 1.83 -4.73
N GLN A 572 5.03 2.40 -5.52
CA GLN A 572 4.93 2.55 -6.97
C GLN A 572 5.87 1.55 -7.66
N SER A 573 5.31 0.66 -8.47
CA SER A 573 6.06 -0.32 -9.27
C SER A 573 6.35 0.24 -10.66
N LEU A 574 7.62 0.25 -11.07
CA LEU A 574 8.11 0.67 -12.37
C LEU A 574 8.67 -0.53 -13.14
N VAL A 575 8.53 -0.48 -14.46
CA VAL A 575 9.14 -1.42 -15.41
C VAL A 575 10.49 -0.86 -15.85
N TYR A 576 11.53 -1.63 -15.60
CA TYR A 576 12.91 -1.35 -15.98
C TYR A 576 13.34 -2.23 -17.15
N VAL A 577 14.20 -1.67 -18.00
CA VAL A 577 15.00 -2.43 -18.97
C VAL A 577 16.44 -2.40 -18.49
N TYR A 578 17.02 -3.57 -18.24
CA TYR A 578 18.44 -3.77 -18.02
C TYR A 578 19.11 -4.16 -19.33
N ASN A 579 20.15 -3.43 -19.72
CA ASN A 579 21.01 -3.79 -20.84
C ASN A 579 22.25 -4.53 -20.31
N VAL A 580 22.43 -5.78 -20.70
CA VAL A 580 23.49 -6.66 -20.17
C VAL A 580 24.88 -6.16 -20.58
N ALA A 581 25.02 -5.62 -21.79
CA ALA A 581 26.29 -5.13 -22.30
C ALA A 581 26.75 -3.86 -21.57
N THR A 582 25.85 -2.92 -21.31
CA THR A 582 26.20 -1.64 -20.64
C THR A 582 26.09 -1.71 -19.12
N LYS A 583 25.37 -2.70 -18.59
CA LYS A 583 25.00 -2.85 -17.17
C LYS A 583 24.16 -1.70 -16.63
N GLU A 584 23.40 -1.03 -17.50
CA GLU A 584 22.51 0.05 -17.14
C GLU A 584 21.06 -0.44 -17.02
N ALA A 585 20.36 -0.03 -15.96
CA ALA A 585 18.93 -0.24 -15.78
C ALA A 585 18.19 1.10 -15.92
N THR A 586 17.22 1.17 -16.84
CA THR A 586 16.44 2.39 -17.12
C THR A 586 14.95 2.14 -16.92
N PRO A 587 14.24 2.96 -16.12
CA PRO A 587 12.79 2.86 -15.97
C PRO A 587 12.06 3.53 -17.14
N TYR A 588 10.95 2.93 -17.60
CA TYR A 588 10.17 3.47 -18.72
C TYR A 588 8.69 3.70 -18.39
N TYR A 589 8.05 2.75 -17.72
CA TYR A 589 6.61 2.77 -17.46
C TYR A 589 6.30 2.35 -16.02
N TYR A 590 5.10 2.67 -15.54
CA TYR A 590 4.56 1.97 -14.38
C TYR A 590 4.16 0.55 -14.77
N THR A 591 4.31 -0.40 -13.85
CA THR A 591 3.73 -1.73 -14.02
C THR A 591 2.22 -1.59 -14.11
N ASP A 592 1.64 -2.19 -15.14
CA ASP A 592 0.20 -2.24 -15.29
C ASP A 592 -0.36 -3.43 -14.48
N SER A 593 -0.98 -3.11 -13.34
CA SER A 593 -1.59 -4.05 -12.40
C SER A 593 -2.55 -3.31 -11.46
N ASP A 594 -3.48 -4.05 -10.86
CA ASP A 594 -4.35 -3.59 -9.77
C ASP A 594 -4.00 -4.31 -8.44
N PHE A 595 -4.71 -4.02 -7.36
CA PHE A 595 -4.67 -4.73 -6.09
C PHE A 595 -5.53 -6.00 -6.12
N ASP A 596 -5.06 -7.04 -5.42
CA ASP A 596 -5.73 -8.35 -5.34
C ASP A 596 -6.01 -8.97 -6.73
N VAL A 597 -5.01 -8.94 -7.61
CA VAL A 597 -5.06 -9.53 -8.95
C VAL A 597 -3.92 -10.52 -9.17
N SER A 598 -4.09 -11.44 -10.12
CA SER A 598 -3.06 -12.41 -10.51
C SER A 598 -2.34 -12.04 -11.80
N THR A 599 -2.57 -10.85 -12.35
CA THR A 599 -2.11 -10.45 -13.68
C THR A 599 -1.37 -9.14 -13.66
N GLN A 600 -0.29 -9.06 -14.43
CA GLN A 600 0.52 -7.85 -14.59
C GLN A 600 0.98 -7.71 -16.04
N VAL A 601 1.19 -6.48 -16.49
CA VAL A 601 1.72 -6.18 -17.83
C VAL A 601 2.98 -5.33 -17.73
N LEU A 602 4.07 -5.83 -18.29
CA LEU A 602 5.34 -5.13 -18.40
C LEU A 602 5.45 -4.50 -19.78
N SER A 603 5.45 -3.17 -19.82
CA SER A 603 5.51 -2.39 -21.06
C SER A 603 6.91 -1.81 -21.24
N VAL A 604 7.45 -1.87 -22.46
CA VAL A 604 8.75 -1.31 -22.82
C VAL A 604 8.75 -0.73 -24.23
N PRO A 605 9.54 0.31 -24.51
CA PRO A 605 9.72 0.77 -25.89
C PRO A 605 10.53 -0.26 -26.68
N LEU A 606 10.13 -0.55 -27.91
CA LEU A 606 10.91 -1.40 -28.83
C LEU A 606 12.34 -0.87 -29.02
N SER A 607 12.49 0.46 -29.07
CA SER A 607 13.79 1.12 -29.20
C SER A 607 14.72 0.89 -28.01
N ALA A 608 14.18 0.67 -26.80
CA ALA A 608 14.99 0.36 -25.62
C ALA A 608 15.65 -1.03 -25.71
N LEU A 609 15.08 -1.92 -26.52
CA LEU A 609 15.58 -3.27 -26.80
C LEU A 609 16.33 -3.35 -28.14
N GLY A 610 16.48 -2.24 -28.87
CA GLY A 610 17.02 -2.27 -30.24
C GLY A 610 16.14 -3.00 -31.27
N LEU A 611 14.87 -3.24 -30.95
CA LEU A 611 13.93 -3.97 -31.81
C LEU A 611 13.18 -3.04 -32.75
N THR A 612 12.82 -3.56 -33.93
CA THR A 612 11.97 -2.89 -34.91
C THR A 612 10.95 -3.86 -35.51
N ARG A 613 9.96 -3.35 -36.25
CA ARG A 613 8.99 -4.20 -36.95
C ARG A 613 9.69 -5.25 -37.82
N GLY A 614 9.30 -6.51 -37.68
CA GLY A 614 9.92 -7.64 -38.37
C GLY A 614 11.12 -8.26 -37.64
N SER A 615 11.60 -7.65 -36.55
CA SER A 615 12.60 -8.29 -35.69
C SER A 615 12.00 -9.52 -35.01
N THR A 616 12.74 -10.61 -34.97
CA THR A 616 12.40 -11.82 -34.22
C THR A 616 13.35 -11.94 -33.04
N PHE A 617 12.83 -12.16 -31.85
CA PHE A 617 13.60 -12.35 -30.62
C PHE A 617 13.08 -13.56 -29.86
N ASP A 618 13.96 -14.15 -29.05
CA ASP A 618 13.65 -15.22 -28.12
C ASP A 618 13.59 -14.65 -26.70
N PHE A 619 12.75 -15.23 -25.84
CA PHE A 619 12.58 -14.74 -24.48
C PHE A 619 12.11 -15.82 -23.50
N SER A 620 12.35 -15.57 -22.23
CA SER A 620 11.88 -16.37 -21.09
C SER A 620 11.21 -15.44 -20.07
N VAL A 621 10.24 -15.96 -19.33
CA VAL A 621 9.61 -15.23 -18.23
C VAL A 621 9.87 -15.97 -16.94
N LEU A 622 10.54 -15.30 -16.01
CA LEU A 622 10.91 -15.80 -14.70
C LEU A 622 9.99 -15.21 -13.64
N ALA A 623 9.59 -16.03 -12.68
CA ALA A 623 8.87 -15.62 -11.48
C ALA A 623 9.74 -15.91 -10.26
N PHE A 624 9.94 -14.90 -9.41
CA PHE A 624 10.87 -15.00 -8.29
C PHE A 624 10.33 -14.39 -7.01
N ASP A 625 10.85 -14.86 -5.88
CA ASP A 625 10.57 -14.34 -4.55
C ASP A 625 11.24 -12.98 -4.34
N ASN A 626 10.50 -11.91 -4.61
CA ASN A 626 10.94 -10.53 -4.47
C ASN A 626 10.82 -9.98 -3.04
N TYR A 627 10.72 -10.87 -2.04
CA TYR A 627 10.52 -10.43 -0.65
C TYR A 627 11.47 -11.07 0.35
N PHE A 628 11.79 -12.36 0.20
CA PHE A 628 12.68 -13.03 1.16
C PHE A 628 14.01 -13.48 0.58
N SER A 629 13.99 -14.17 -0.55
CA SER A 629 15.14 -14.98 -0.97
C SER A 629 15.74 -14.62 -2.33
N GLY A 630 15.00 -13.93 -3.20
CA GLY A 630 15.41 -13.70 -4.59
C GLY A 630 15.40 -14.98 -5.44
N LEU A 631 14.91 -16.11 -4.92
CA LEU A 631 14.90 -17.36 -5.68
C LEU A 631 13.89 -17.28 -6.82
N VAL A 632 14.30 -17.67 -8.03
CA VAL A 632 13.38 -18.02 -9.11
C VAL A 632 12.63 -19.28 -8.70
N THR A 633 11.30 -19.20 -8.66
CA THR A 633 10.43 -20.28 -8.19
C THR A 633 9.61 -20.93 -9.28
N ASP A 634 9.46 -20.25 -10.43
CA ASP A 634 8.81 -20.80 -11.63
C ASP A 634 9.31 -20.03 -12.87
N ALA A 635 9.23 -20.65 -14.04
CA ALA A 635 9.66 -20.06 -15.31
C ALA A 635 8.87 -20.63 -16.50
N ILE A 636 8.67 -19.78 -17.52
CA ILE A 636 8.20 -20.19 -18.84
C ILE A 636 9.26 -19.78 -19.86
N GLU A 637 9.94 -20.77 -20.43
CA GLU A 637 11.15 -20.58 -21.24
C GLU A 637 10.95 -20.95 -22.72
N GLY A 638 11.91 -20.57 -23.57
CA GLY A 638 11.97 -20.98 -24.97
C GLY A 638 10.85 -20.39 -25.83
N GLN A 639 10.44 -19.15 -25.52
CA GLN A 639 9.39 -18.43 -26.25
C GLN A 639 10.01 -17.58 -27.36
N SER A 640 9.29 -17.37 -28.47
CA SER A 640 9.74 -16.56 -29.60
C SER A 640 8.63 -15.65 -30.09
N TRP A 641 8.97 -14.40 -30.44
CA TRP A 641 8.04 -13.42 -30.98
C TRP A 641 8.64 -12.69 -32.18
N THR A 642 7.77 -12.28 -33.12
CA THR A 642 8.17 -11.44 -34.26
C THR A 642 7.30 -10.20 -34.30
N VAL A 643 7.94 -9.03 -34.14
CA VAL A 643 7.26 -7.75 -34.00
C VAL A 643 6.40 -7.46 -35.25
N GLY A 644 5.11 -7.21 -35.05
CA GLY A 644 4.14 -6.93 -36.09
C GLY A 644 3.70 -8.14 -36.92
N SER A 645 3.98 -9.36 -36.44
CA SER A 645 3.58 -10.61 -37.08
C SER A 645 2.95 -11.60 -36.10
N GLU A 646 1.90 -11.16 -35.42
CA GLU A 646 1.05 -12.01 -34.57
C GLU A 646 0.44 -13.15 -35.39
N LYS A 647 0.43 -14.36 -34.81
CA LYS A 647 -0.12 -15.57 -35.45
C LYS A 647 -1.62 -15.69 -35.27
N TYR A 648 -2.13 -15.39 -34.09
CA TYR A 648 -3.57 -15.33 -33.82
C TYR A 648 -3.94 -13.96 -33.27
N SER A 649 -4.94 -13.33 -33.87
CA SER A 649 -5.44 -12.03 -33.44
C SER A 649 -6.95 -11.95 -33.62
N LEU A 650 -7.55 -10.93 -33.01
CA LEU A 650 -8.93 -10.61 -33.29
C LEU A 650 -9.05 -9.94 -34.65
N ALA A 651 -10.13 -10.24 -35.38
CA ALA A 651 -10.39 -9.60 -36.66
C ALA A 651 -10.43 -8.07 -36.51
N GLY A 652 -9.69 -7.37 -37.36
CA GLY A 652 -9.51 -5.91 -37.26
C GLY A 652 -8.37 -5.48 -36.33
N GLY A 653 -7.61 -6.40 -35.74
CA GLY A 653 -6.46 -6.09 -34.88
C GLY A 653 -6.84 -5.57 -33.50
N ALA A 654 -8.05 -5.84 -33.03
CA ALA A 654 -8.48 -5.40 -31.70
C ALA A 654 -7.67 -6.11 -30.59
N ASP A 655 -7.00 -5.34 -29.75
CA ASP A 655 -6.20 -5.76 -28.60
C ASP A 655 -6.94 -5.55 -27.27
N ARG A 656 -8.09 -4.86 -27.32
CA ARG A 656 -9.00 -4.66 -26.19
C ARG A 656 -10.45 -4.84 -26.59
N LEU A 657 -11.24 -5.43 -25.70
CA LEU A 657 -12.67 -5.60 -25.85
C LEU A 657 -13.42 -5.22 -24.57
N VAL A 658 -14.72 -5.00 -24.70
CA VAL A 658 -15.64 -4.89 -23.57
C VAL A 658 -16.77 -5.91 -23.75
N VAL A 659 -17.06 -6.67 -22.69
CA VAL A 659 -18.20 -7.59 -22.63
C VAL A 659 -19.24 -6.99 -21.69
N PRO A 660 -20.36 -6.46 -22.22
CA PRO A 660 -21.36 -5.79 -21.40
C PRO A 660 -21.91 -6.68 -20.27
N ALA A 661 -22.31 -6.06 -19.17
CA ALA A 661 -22.84 -6.74 -18.01
C ALA A 661 -24.03 -7.64 -18.37
N GLY A 662 -23.96 -8.92 -18.02
CA GLY A 662 -24.98 -9.93 -18.29
C GLY A 662 -25.09 -10.35 -19.76
N TRP A 663 -24.12 -9.98 -20.59
CA TRP A 663 -24.16 -10.19 -22.03
C TRP A 663 -23.13 -11.22 -22.52
N THR A 664 -23.27 -11.60 -23.79
CA THR A 664 -22.32 -12.44 -24.50
C THR A 664 -21.89 -11.75 -25.79
N THR A 665 -20.59 -11.50 -25.92
CA THR A 665 -19.96 -10.93 -27.11
C THR A 665 -19.33 -12.05 -27.94
N ARG A 666 -19.45 -11.97 -29.27
CA ARG A 666 -18.78 -12.89 -30.19
C ARG A 666 -17.83 -12.11 -31.08
N VAL A 667 -16.56 -12.47 -31.06
CA VAL A 667 -15.52 -11.88 -31.89
C VAL A 667 -14.95 -12.93 -32.83
N THR A 668 -14.45 -12.49 -33.98
CA THR A 668 -13.77 -13.38 -34.92
C THR A 668 -12.29 -13.41 -34.57
N VAL A 669 -11.71 -14.60 -34.50
CA VAL A 669 -10.27 -14.84 -34.37
C VAL A 669 -9.77 -15.27 -35.74
N SER A 670 -8.65 -14.68 -36.17
CA SER A 670 -8.01 -14.98 -37.45
C SER A 670 -6.61 -15.53 -37.24
N GLU A 671 -6.17 -16.41 -38.13
CA GLU A 671 -4.79 -16.89 -38.23
C GLU A 671 -4.03 -16.12 -39.31
N ASN A 672 -2.83 -15.67 -38.98
CA ASN A 672 -1.82 -15.21 -39.92
C ASN A 672 -0.89 -16.37 -40.26
N SER A 673 -1.09 -16.99 -41.42
CA SER A 673 -0.28 -18.14 -41.85
C SER A 673 1.19 -17.82 -42.13
N LYS A 674 1.58 -16.54 -42.19
CA LYS A 674 2.97 -16.11 -42.40
C LYS A 674 3.78 -15.99 -41.10
N ALA A 675 3.11 -15.98 -39.96
CA ALA A 675 3.73 -15.87 -38.63
C ALA A 675 4.26 -17.22 -38.12
N VAL A 676 5.23 -17.81 -38.83
CA VAL A 676 5.72 -19.17 -38.56
C VAL A 676 6.80 -19.25 -37.47
N THR A 677 7.43 -18.12 -37.12
CA THR A 677 8.52 -18.03 -36.15
C THR A 677 8.07 -17.77 -34.71
N SER A 678 6.78 -17.50 -34.48
CA SER A 678 6.25 -17.24 -33.14
C SER A 678 5.86 -18.55 -32.42
N THR A 679 6.11 -18.62 -31.12
CA THR A 679 5.62 -19.70 -30.25
C THR A 679 4.15 -19.56 -29.88
N GLN A 680 3.45 -18.55 -30.39
CA GLN A 680 2.05 -18.30 -30.08
C GLN A 680 1.15 -19.52 -30.35
N THR A 681 0.44 -19.98 -29.32
CA THR A 681 -0.49 -21.13 -29.37
C THR A 681 -1.96 -20.71 -29.28
N GLY A 682 -2.23 -19.45 -29.02
CA GLY A 682 -3.59 -18.92 -28.93
C GLY A 682 -3.65 -17.48 -28.43
N LEU A 683 -4.67 -17.17 -27.64
CA LEU A 683 -4.88 -15.86 -27.02
C LEU A 683 -4.79 -15.98 -25.49
N LEU A 684 -4.06 -15.08 -24.85
CA LEU A 684 -4.13 -14.85 -23.42
C LEU A 684 -5.04 -13.64 -23.19
N LEU A 685 -6.12 -13.86 -22.46
CA LEU A 685 -7.07 -12.82 -22.12
C LEU A 685 -6.83 -12.41 -20.67
N LEU A 686 -6.56 -11.13 -20.42
CA LEU A 686 -6.57 -10.55 -19.08
C LEU A 686 -7.89 -9.80 -18.89
N PHE A 687 -8.54 -9.99 -17.75
CA PHE A 687 -9.86 -9.47 -17.45
C PHE A 687 -9.76 -8.36 -16.41
N ASP A 688 -10.15 -7.15 -16.80
CA ASP A 688 -10.22 -6.01 -15.89
C ASP A 688 -11.33 -6.23 -14.86
N ASP A 689 -11.13 -5.78 -13.62
CA ASP A 689 -12.13 -5.81 -12.54
C ASP A 689 -12.74 -7.20 -12.28
N ALA A 690 -11.99 -8.28 -12.46
CA ALA A 690 -12.54 -9.63 -12.46
C ALA A 690 -12.97 -10.13 -11.07
N ALA A 691 -14.05 -10.92 -11.02
CA ALA A 691 -14.58 -11.48 -9.78
C ALA A 691 -13.91 -12.79 -9.37
N SER A 692 -13.65 -13.66 -10.35
CA SER A 692 -13.26 -15.05 -10.11
C SER A 692 -12.02 -15.49 -10.88
N ARG A 693 -11.65 -14.75 -11.93
CA ARG A 693 -10.64 -15.15 -12.91
C ARG A 693 -10.06 -13.92 -13.57
N ASP A 694 -8.81 -13.60 -13.25
CA ASP A 694 -8.14 -12.42 -13.81
C ASP A 694 -7.56 -12.70 -15.19
N ALA A 695 -7.28 -13.97 -15.52
CA ALA A 695 -6.77 -14.36 -16.83
C ALA A 695 -7.35 -15.68 -17.34
N GLN A 696 -7.34 -15.84 -18.66
CA GLN A 696 -7.65 -17.10 -19.30
C GLN A 696 -6.82 -17.32 -20.57
N ALA A 697 -6.08 -18.44 -20.61
CA ALA A 697 -5.48 -18.96 -21.82
C ALA A 697 -6.55 -19.62 -22.72
N VAL A 698 -6.62 -19.19 -23.97
CA VAL A 698 -7.51 -19.72 -25.00
C VAL A 698 -6.66 -20.30 -26.12
N HIS A 699 -6.41 -21.61 -26.07
CA HIS A 699 -5.72 -22.30 -27.15
C HIS A 699 -6.57 -22.36 -28.42
N VAL A 700 -5.95 -22.04 -29.55
CA VAL A 700 -6.58 -22.07 -30.87
C VAL A 700 -6.35 -23.44 -31.50
N ARG A 701 -7.43 -24.12 -31.90
CA ARG A 701 -7.36 -25.44 -32.56
C ARG A 701 -7.65 -25.32 -34.06
N GLY A 702 -7.08 -26.22 -34.87
CA GLY A 702 -7.37 -26.31 -36.31
C GLY A 702 -6.69 -25.23 -37.17
N GLY A 703 -5.66 -24.57 -36.64
CA GLY A 703 -4.77 -23.71 -37.42
C GLY A 703 -3.91 -24.49 -38.40
N SER A 704 -3.51 -23.83 -39.49
CA SER A 704 -2.68 -24.37 -40.57
C SER A 704 -1.19 -24.40 -40.23
N VAL A 705 -0.75 -23.60 -39.24
CA VAL A 705 0.65 -23.46 -38.87
C VAL A 705 0.90 -24.11 -37.50
N ARG A 706 1.80 -25.10 -37.44
CA ARG A 706 2.23 -25.68 -36.15
C ARG A 706 3.10 -24.66 -35.39
N PRO A 707 2.95 -24.51 -34.06
CA PRO A 707 3.86 -23.70 -33.27
C PRO A 707 5.29 -24.23 -33.38
N VAL A 708 6.29 -23.35 -33.34
CA VAL A 708 7.67 -23.77 -33.07
C VAL A 708 7.66 -24.46 -31.70
N THR A 709 8.24 -25.66 -31.62
CA THR A 709 8.34 -26.36 -30.34
C THR A 709 9.41 -25.66 -29.53
N ALA A 710 9.08 -25.17 -28.32
CA ALA A 710 10.07 -24.61 -27.42
C ALA A 710 11.20 -25.63 -27.27
N GLN A 711 12.43 -25.25 -27.65
CA GLN A 711 13.60 -26.00 -27.24
C GLN A 711 13.95 -25.47 -25.85
N PRO A 712 13.93 -26.31 -24.80
CA PRO A 712 14.38 -25.87 -23.48
C PRO A 712 15.90 -25.69 -23.56
N THR A 713 16.34 -24.48 -23.87
CA THR A 713 17.71 -24.05 -23.58
C THR A 713 17.71 -23.58 -22.14
N VAL A 714 18.26 -24.40 -21.25
CA VAL A 714 18.59 -23.98 -19.88
C VAL A 714 19.75 -22.99 -20.00
N GLY A 715 19.42 -21.74 -20.31
CA GLY A 715 20.35 -20.62 -20.20
C GLY A 715 20.44 -20.20 -18.74
N SER A 716 21.63 -19.88 -18.26
CA SER A 716 21.81 -19.20 -16.99
C SER A 716 21.18 -17.80 -17.10
N GLY A 717 19.88 -17.70 -16.80
CA GLY A 717 19.17 -16.42 -16.76
C GLY A 717 19.95 -15.41 -15.92
N ILE A 718 20.01 -14.18 -16.39
CA ILE A 718 20.73 -13.11 -15.71
C ILE A 718 19.75 -12.55 -14.69
N HIS A 719 19.49 -13.31 -13.63
CA HIS A 719 18.62 -12.82 -12.58
C HIS A 719 19.19 -11.49 -12.05
N VAL A 720 18.51 -10.38 -12.34
CA VAL A 720 18.94 -9.04 -11.93
C VAL A 720 18.41 -8.81 -10.50
N PRO A 721 19.28 -8.78 -9.48
CA PRO A 721 18.85 -8.69 -8.08
C PRO A 721 18.33 -7.30 -7.66
#